data_AF-A0A945W2W8-F1
#
_entry.id   AF-A0A945W2W8-F1
#
_cell.length_a   1.000
_cell.length_b   1.000
_cell.length_c   1.000
_cell.angle_alpha   90.00
_cell.angle_beta   90.00
_cell.angle_gamma   90.00
#
_symmetry.space_group_name_H-M   'P 1'
#
loop_
_entity.id
_entity.type
_entity.pdbx_description
1 polymer ?
#
loop_
_entity_poly.entity_id
_entity_poly.type
_entity_poly.pdbx_seq_one_letter_code
_entity_poly.pdbx_strand_id
1 'polypeptide(L)'
;MITNPPILVMIGHGTTGDDGIHPGNHLRWTFDRRMGFPLGGFKLYRRESLKSEVRRYCVSFSSSAGKKFSQPFLLPTIPLSNLVTFHSSKWPIRVINHAIPDGTTAELLSFQGELVITLPEAAWQAELHIIRKTRGKASVKALYDGDVMDQVIIPKGLNKLHTINLSALLLDKLVISIKECELLDICYSTMEDVGGADWDLISGKDPISLPYSHTNYPLKHAYAGQRNGDWREARSRVSRGEYSGKSFREMKHIMRYMLKNNPKGSLLRSSHSYSGENGEKDQAGITVVPSDLLQSASIDPIIARVLGLYIVDEKAKEGVSYDYKIAGDWTSDNPWLLDQKVITFDDLSKEKVFLNYFAYGDLGVVFKGSLIKVRDSKSKLAGTTKALRAISFALPEIGIYFPYLVSEVQIFVRNSGSHRPTLTAYRNNAVVGLVNGTEREQILSISANEIDSVVLEGSHCYLCKVCFDQQPLFHDEHYFFIKNIVRRSAKLPDPPTGLFATSFAGTMRKEKDGSSFDARLCVGLRWNIPDGNTASVIDRNVVRYLIKRENQDGLEVTLNKANPISVGPKLVNDTFTSPEGWPDETQYFVDNVDFPGNYNYKIAGIDIFGRQTEYGDSVSINVSETLYPAPPVPANIEARYLDPDDPWLSVADKQRLMDNGNEPCLAVSWQWPDTFDDQSPGVSDFHIHLQTGWLNQIRAEVTEVIDNGDGTATVTVITDEIADIPVNSLNNCRLQTKQRFYEITGNTEGLDDGDGLSSTLKIIFNSASHDFPQSGPCMLAIEKESDLFADYRNATAWSHYKLHSGTRDALFVERIVEEDGAVGISHFMTTISDPPYIPSASDPKLYYQISVSSDDDIHESNTSTPASIVAVYRKPPPLPARPELSSTFASFPDVHGKSSATITWTADAHAYSVSRSVDTRLFQIDR
;
A
#
# COMPACT_ATOMS: atom_id res chain seq x y z
N MET A 1 17.03 -4.95 16.56
CA MET A 1 17.85 -4.19 15.59
C MET A 1 19.24 -4.79 15.72
N ILE A 2 19.63 -5.69 14.81
CA ILE A 2 20.95 -6.34 14.84
C ILE A 2 21.98 -5.24 14.53
N THR A 3 22.84 -4.90 15.49
CA THR A 3 23.73 -3.74 15.38
C THR A 3 25.01 -3.97 14.57
N ASN A 4 25.37 -5.21 14.24
CA ASN A 4 26.23 -5.54 13.10
C ASN A 4 26.12 -7.05 12.79
N PRO A 5 25.42 -7.48 11.72
CA PRO A 5 25.43 -8.88 11.34
C PRO A 5 26.86 -9.34 10.98
N PRO A 6 27.19 -10.63 11.15
CA PRO A 6 28.43 -11.18 10.61
C PRO A 6 28.54 -10.82 9.13
N ILE A 7 29.76 -10.53 8.70
CA ILE A 7 30.13 -10.13 7.34
C ILE A 7 29.50 -11.04 6.28
N LEU A 8 29.47 -12.34 6.54
CA LEU A 8 28.86 -13.39 5.73
C LEU A 8 28.20 -14.40 6.67
N VAL A 9 26.96 -14.79 6.38
CA VAL A 9 26.19 -15.78 7.15
C VAL A 9 25.52 -16.75 6.21
N MET A 10 25.59 -18.05 6.51
CA MET A 10 24.88 -19.09 5.77
C MET A 10 23.94 -19.87 6.69
N ILE A 11 22.77 -20.21 6.17
CA ILE A 11 21.80 -21.12 6.76
C ILE A 11 21.59 -22.32 5.82
N GLY A 12 21.21 -23.46 6.39
CA GLY A 12 21.08 -24.71 5.65
C GLY A 12 19.89 -25.54 6.09
N HIS A 13 19.23 -26.19 5.14
CA HIS A 13 18.12 -27.09 5.36
C HIS A 13 18.17 -28.28 4.41
N GLY A 14 18.14 -29.51 4.91
CA GLY A 14 18.12 -30.71 4.08
C GLY A 14 16.72 -31.33 4.02
N THR A 15 16.24 -31.63 2.81
CA THR A 15 14.91 -32.23 2.58
C THR A 15 14.90 -33.34 1.51
N THR A 16 14.01 -34.33 1.70
CA THR A 16 13.65 -35.34 0.69
C THR A 16 12.65 -34.83 -0.35
N GLY A 17 12.08 -33.64 -0.15
CA GLY A 17 11.11 -32.99 -1.05
C GLY A 17 9.64 -33.21 -0.68
N ASP A 18 9.36 -33.95 0.41
CA ASP A 18 8.00 -34.19 0.91
C ASP A 18 7.31 -32.90 1.40
N ASP A 19 8.09 -31.85 1.64
CA ASP A 19 7.70 -30.50 2.04
C ASP A 19 7.41 -29.57 0.83
N GLY A 20 7.38 -30.11 -0.39
CA GLY A 20 6.96 -29.39 -1.59
C GLY A 20 8.07 -28.57 -2.27
N ILE A 21 9.31 -28.64 -1.80
CA ILE A 21 10.47 -28.03 -2.46
C ILE A 21 11.37 -29.09 -3.10
N HIS A 22 12.30 -28.66 -3.97
CA HIS A 22 13.21 -29.57 -4.67
C HIS A 22 14.06 -30.40 -3.69
N PRO A 23 14.25 -31.70 -3.89
CA PRO A 23 15.01 -32.53 -2.96
C PRO A 23 16.51 -32.18 -2.96
N GLY A 24 17.10 -32.03 -1.77
CA GLY A 24 18.52 -31.72 -1.63
C GLY A 24 18.87 -31.03 -0.31
N ASN A 25 20.12 -30.56 -0.22
CA ASN A 25 20.56 -29.67 0.86
C ASN A 25 20.51 -28.21 0.37
N HIS A 26 19.55 -27.46 0.89
CA HIS A 26 19.31 -26.05 0.58
C HIS A 26 20.24 -25.19 1.41
N LEU A 27 21.02 -24.33 0.74
CA LEU A 27 22.03 -23.49 1.36
C LEU A 27 21.80 -22.06 0.90
N ARG A 28 21.57 -21.17 1.86
CA ARG A 28 21.24 -19.78 1.60
C ARG A 28 22.12 -18.89 2.45
N TRP A 29 22.63 -17.80 1.88
CA TRP A 29 23.50 -16.89 2.61
C TRP A 29 23.14 -15.44 2.38
N THR A 30 23.56 -14.62 3.33
CA THR A 30 23.50 -13.16 3.30
C THR A 30 24.84 -12.60 3.74
N PHE A 31 25.09 -11.35 3.42
CA PHE A 31 26.33 -10.66 3.74
C PHE A 31 26.01 -9.22 4.16
N ASP A 32 26.94 -8.58 4.86
CA ASP A 32 26.77 -7.19 5.27
C ASP A 32 26.49 -6.30 4.05
N ARG A 33 25.34 -5.63 4.07
CA ARG A 33 24.87 -4.75 2.99
C ARG A 33 25.86 -3.64 2.66
N ARG A 34 26.65 -3.22 3.66
CA ARG A 34 27.72 -2.22 3.54
C ARG A 34 28.89 -2.71 2.69
N MET A 35 28.98 -4.00 2.41
CA MET A 35 30.00 -4.57 1.53
C MET A 35 29.55 -4.79 0.08
N GLY A 36 28.25 -4.69 -0.22
CA GLY A 36 27.78 -4.97 -1.57
C GLY A 36 28.15 -6.39 -2.04
N PHE A 37 27.78 -6.72 -3.27
CA PHE A 37 28.02 -8.08 -3.78
C PHE A 37 29.55 -8.29 -4.03
N PRO A 38 30.14 -9.44 -3.68
CA PRO A 38 31.59 -9.67 -3.86
C PRO A 38 32.00 -9.63 -5.33
N LEU A 39 33.08 -8.91 -5.62
CA LEU A 39 33.64 -8.80 -6.97
C LEU A 39 34.28 -10.13 -7.43
N GLY A 40 34.90 -10.88 -6.51
CA GLY A 40 35.41 -12.24 -6.76
C GLY A 40 34.34 -13.32 -6.63
N GLY A 41 33.09 -12.94 -6.32
CA GLY A 41 31.94 -13.84 -6.23
C GLY A 41 31.99 -14.74 -5.01
N PHE A 42 31.13 -15.78 -5.01
CA PHE A 42 31.10 -16.77 -3.94
C PHE A 42 31.60 -18.14 -4.41
N LYS A 43 32.30 -18.87 -3.56
CA LYS A 43 32.65 -20.29 -3.75
C LYS A 43 32.05 -21.12 -2.64
N LEU A 44 31.33 -22.17 -3.02
CA LEU A 44 30.65 -23.05 -2.08
C LEU A 44 31.32 -24.42 -2.10
N TYR A 45 31.70 -24.87 -0.91
CA TYR A 45 32.38 -26.13 -0.68
C TYR A 45 31.55 -27.03 0.21
N ARG A 46 31.73 -28.34 0.06
CA ARG A 46 31.09 -29.39 0.83
C ARG A 46 32.12 -30.43 1.26
N ARG A 47 31.91 -31.04 2.42
CA ARG A 47 32.54 -32.31 2.81
C ARG A 47 31.56 -33.14 3.63
N GLU A 48 31.75 -34.46 3.69
CA GLU A 48 31.03 -35.26 4.68
C GLU A 48 31.44 -34.83 6.10
N SER A 49 30.48 -34.74 7.02
CA SER A 49 30.75 -34.29 8.39
C SER A 49 31.72 -35.24 9.09
N LEU A 50 32.81 -34.69 9.62
CA LEU A 50 33.83 -35.46 10.32
C LEU A 50 33.22 -36.04 11.62
N LYS A 51 33.30 -37.37 11.79
CA LYS A 51 32.66 -38.06 12.93
C LYS A 51 33.33 -37.80 14.29
N SER A 52 34.52 -37.21 14.35
CA SER A 52 35.22 -36.92 15.60
C SER A 52 36.48 -36.10 15.34
N GLU A 53 36.41 -34.78 15.52
CA GLU A 53 37.51 -33.92 15.99
C GLU A 53 36.97 -32.50 16.12
N VAL A 54 36.06 -32.32 17.08
CA VAL A 54 35.68 -30.98 17.52
C VAL A 54 36.86 -30.47 18.34
N ARG A 55 37.54 -29.40 17.87
CA ARG A 55 38.57 -28.73 18.65
C ARG A 55 37.89 -28.04 19.84
N ARG A 56 37.81 -28.78 20.94
CA ARG A 56 37.17 -28.35 22.20
C ARG A 56 38.24 -27.68 23.06
N TYR A 57 38.08 -26.39 23.28
CA TYR A 57 38.90 -25.61 24.19
C TYR A 57 38.26 -25.64 25.58
N CYS A 58 38.96 -26.17 26.57
CA CYS A 58 38.50 -26.18 27.96
C CYS A 58 39.43 -25.32 28.81
N VAL A 59 38.84 -24.42 29.60
CA VAL A 59 39.54 -23.61 30.60
C VAL A 59 39.11 -24.08 31.98
N SER A 60 40.05 -24.66 32.71
CA SER A 60 39.97 -24.91 34.15
C SER A 60 40.79 -23.87 34.92
N PHE A 61 40.53 -23.72 36.22
CA PHE A 61 41.21 -22.72 37.06
C PHE A 61 42.48 -23.23 37.75
N SER A 62 42.85 -24.50 37.52
CA SER A 62 43.92 -25.25 38.21
C SER A 62 45.33 -24.64 38.12
N SER A 63 45.56 -23.64 37.26
CA SER A 63 46.84 -22.93 37.11
C SER A 63 46.91 -21.59 37.87
N SER A 64 45.85 -21.22 38.60
CA SER A 64 45.68 -19.90 39.25
C SER A 64 45.53 -19.96 40.78
N ALA A 65 45.89 -21.10 41.38
CA ALA A 65 45.81 -21.41 42.81
C ALA A 65 46.19 -20.23 43.73
N GLY A 66 45.27 -19.86 44.64
CA GLY A 66 45.51 -18.86 45.69
C GLY A 66 45.56 -17.39 45.25
N LYS A 67 45.37 -17.08 43.97
CA LYS A 67 45.34 -15.69 43.49
C LYS A 67 44.02 -15.01 43.87
N LYS A 68 44.13 -13.96 44.69
CA LYS A 68 43.03 -13.03 44.98
C LYS A 68 43.15 -11.84 44.03
N PHE A 69 42.16 -11.65 43.17
CA PHE A 69 42.14 -10.52 42.24
C PHE A 69 41.41 -9.35 42.90
N SER A 70 42.19 -8.39 43.40
CA SER A 70 41.73 -7.06 43.83
C SER A 70 42.02 -6.07 42.70
N GLN A 71 41.09 -5.16 42.41
CA GLN A 71 41.19 -4.16 41.32
C GLN A 71 42.61 -3.55 41.17
N PRO A 72 43.16 -3.45 39.96
CA PRO A 72 44.04 -2.36 39.59
C PRO A 72 43.24 -1.23 38.93
N PHE A 73 43.62 0.01 39.21
CA PHE A 73 43.21 1.17 38.42
C PHE A 73 43.70 0.96 36.98
N LEU A 74 42.76 1.00 36.02
CA LEU A 74 42.93 0.81 34.56
C LEU A 74 42.85 -0.66 34.09
N LEU A 75 41.74 -0.96 33.39
CA LEU A 75 41.26 -2.21 32.76
C LEU A 75 40.31 -3.09 33.62
N PRO A 76 39.04 -3.30 33.22
CA PRO A 76 38.07 -4.11 33.95
C PRO A 76 38.12 -5.62 33.58
N THR A 77 39.07 -6.04 32.75
CA THR A 77 39.19 -7.39 32.18
C THR A 77 40.34 -8.18 32.80
N ILE A 78 40.08 -9.42 33.24
CA ILE A 78 41.13 -10.34 33.70
C ILE A 78 41.37 -11.40 32.63
N PRO A 79 42.56 -11.45 31.99
CA PRO A 79 42.99 -12.61 31.23
C PRO A 79 43.45 -13.69 32.20
N LEU A 80 42.51 -14.47 32.75
CA LEU A 80 42.82 -15.66 33.57
C LEU A 80 43.40 -16.79 32.73
N SER A 81 43.15 -16.76 31.41
CA SER A 81 43.64 -17.68 30.40
C SER A 81 43.84 -16.92 29.09
N ASN A 82 44.79 -17.35 28.25
CA ASN A 82 44.92 -16.84 26.88
C ASN A 82 43.75 -17.29 25.98
N LEU A 83 42.90 -18.20 26.47
CA LEU A 83 41.79 -18.79 25.74
C LEU A 83 40.43 -18.16 26.05
N VAL A 84 40.28 -17.32 27.08
CA VAL A 84 38.98 -16.70 27.46
C VAL A 84 39.24 -15.47 28.33
N THR A 85 38.48 -14.39 28.13
CA THR A 85 38.54 -13.17 28.97
C THR A 85 37.34 -13.07 29.91
N PHE A 86 37.56 -12.71 31.18
CA PHE A 86 36.50 -12.58 32.18
C PHE A 86 36.31 -11.13 32.61
N HIS A 87 35.04 -10.71 32.74
CA HIS A 87 34.64 -9.40 33.25
C HIS A 87 33.50 -9.57 34.26
N SER A 88 33.68 -9.08 35.48
CA SER A 88 32.64 -9.19 36.53
C SER A 88 32.11 -7.82 36.95
N SER A 89 30.79 -7.74 37.18
CA SER A 89 30.13 -6.53 37.65
C SER A 89 30.32 -6.26 39.15
N LYS A 90 30.75 -7.26 39.94
CA LYS A 90 31.05 -7.10 41.37
C LYS A 90 32.36 -7.76 41.75
N TRP A 91 33.09 -7.07 42.61
CA TRP A 91 34.41 -7.48 43.09
C TRP A 91 34.42 -7.64 44.61
N PRO A 92 35.29 -8.49 45.18
CA PRO A 92 36.34 -9.29 44.52
C PRO A 92 35.85 -10.65 43.99
N ILE A 93 36.42 -11.12 42.88
CA ILE A 93 36.32 -12.53 42.46
C ILE A 93 37.49 -13.34 43.03
N ARG A 94 37.28 -14.62 43.35
CA ARG A 94 38.28 -15.47 44.03
C ARG A 94 38.34 -16.85 43.40
N VAL A 95 39.53 -17.40 43.25
CA VAL A 95 39.70 -18.84 43.02
C VAL A 95 39.74 -19.54 44.37
N ILE A 96 38.88 -20.52 44.58
CA ILE A 96 38.74 -21.26 45.84
C ILE A 96 38.87 -22.77 45.59
N ASN A 97 39.28 -23.52 46.62
CA ASN A 97 39.26 -24.98 46.58
C ASN A 97 37.91 -25.49 47.06
N HIS A 98 37.25 -26.33 46.28
CA HIS A 98 35.99 -26.98 46.64
C HIS A 98 36.14 -28.50 46.47
N ALA A 99 35.75 -29.25 47.50
CA ALA A 99 35.63 -30.70 47.39
C ALA A 99 34.42 -31.06 46.52
N ILE A 100 34.68 -31.73 45.40
CA ILE A 100 33.68 -32.30 44.50
C ILE A 100 33.17 -33.63 45.11
N PRO A 101 31.91 -34.06 44.84
CA PRO A 101 31.35 -35.28 45.42
C PRO A 101 32.12 -36.60 45.19
N ASP A 102 33.06 -36.62 44.24
CA ASP A 102 33.93 -37.76 43.93
C ASP A 102 35.17 -37.88 44.85
N GLY A 103 35.34 -36.95 45.81
CA GLY A 103 36.45 -36.91 46.74
C GLY A 103 37.68 -36.13 46.25
N THR A 104 37.62 -35.55 45.06
CA THR A 104 38.68 -34.67 44.53
C THR A 104 38.43 -33.21 44.93
N THR A 105 39.51 -32.44 45.13
CA THR A 105 39.42 -30.98 45.31
C THR A 105 39.67 -30.29 43.98
N ALA A 106 38.70 -29.50 43.52
CA ALA A 106 38.86 -28.67 42.33
C ALA A 106 38.95 -27.19 42.68
N GLU A 107 39.61 -26.44 41.80
CA GLU A 107 39.70 -24.98 41.88
C GLU A 107 38.52 -24.37 41.12
N LEU A 108 37.70 -23.57 41.82
CA LEU A 108 36.52 -22.92 41.25
C LEU A 108 36.65 -21.39 41.34
N LEU A 109 36.19 -20.70 40.31
CA LEU A 109 36.05 -19.25 40.31
C LEU A 109 34.75 -18.84 41.00
N SER A 110 34.88 -18.32 42.22
CA SER A 110 33.78 -17.76 43.02
C SER A 110 33.56 -16.28 42.70
N PHE A 111 32.31 -15.93 42.37
CA PHE A 111 31.91 -14.55 42.06
C PHE A 111 30.47 -14.27 42.51
N GLN A 112 30.12 -12.97 42.54
CA GLN A 112 28.78 -12.50 42.87
C GLN A 112 28.26 -11.57 41.76
N GLY A 113 26.96 -11.61 41.50
CA GLY A 113 26.33 -10.74 40.51
C GLY A 113 26.47 -11.28 39.08
N GLU A 114 27.07 -10.50 38.19
CA GLU A 114 27.19 -10.85 36.78
C GLU A 114 28.64 -11.14 36.41
N LEU A 115 28.85 -12.26 35.70
CA LEU A 115 30.12 -12.60 35.09
C LEU A 115 29.92 -12.72 33.58
N VAL A 116 30.62 -11.87 32.84
CA VAL A 116 30.71 -11.88 31.39
C VAL A 116 31.99 -12.60 31.00
N ILE A 117 31.86 -13.57 30.12
CA ILE A 117 32.94 -14.42 29.61
C ILE A 117 33.03 -14.17 28.11
N THR A 118 34.11 -13.55 27.65
CA THR A 118 34.33 -13.27 26.22
C THR A 118 35.23 -14.36 25.63
N LEU A 119 34.75 -15.02 24.59
CA LEU A 119 35.48 -16.02 23.82
C LEU A 119 36.43 -15.31 22.83
N PRO A 120 37.64 -15.84 22.60
CA PRO A 120 38.61 -15.26 21.69
C PRO A 120 38.18 -15.41 20.22
N GLU A 121 37.36 -16.42 19.94
CA GLU A 121 36.80 -16.73 18.63
C GLU A 121 35.33 -17.14 18.80
N ALA A 122 34.55 -16.97 17.74
CA ALA A 122 33.15 -17.39 17.75
C ALA A 122 33.04 -18.92 17.88
N ALA A 123 32.28 -19.36 18.89
CA ALA A 123 31.97 -20.76 19.14
C ALA A 123 30.54 -21.09 18.69
N TRP A 124 30.28 -22.35 18.38
CA TRP A 124 28.92 -22.84 18.09
C TRP A 124 28.30 -23.58 19.27
N GLN A 125 29.14 -24.00 20.22
CA GLN A 125 28.72 -24.66 21.44
C GLN A 125 29.61 -24.22 22.61
N ALA A 126 28.98 -23.99 23.76
CA ALA A 126 29.65 -23.81 25.03
C ALA A 126 28.99 -24.70 26.10
N GLU A 127 29.83 -25.26 26.97
CA GLU A 127 29.46 -26.06 28.11
C GLU A 127 30.10 -25.44 29.35
N LEU A 128 29.28 -25.18 30.37
CA LEU A 128 29.71 -24.59 31.64
C LEU A 128 29.34 -25.51 32.79
N HIS A 129 30.27 -25.70 33.70
CA HIS A 129 30.02 -26.40 34.96
C HIS A 129 29.97 -25.42 36.12
N ILE A 130 28.80 -25.23 36.71
CA ILE A 130 28.59 -24.23 37.77
C ILE A 130 28.00 -24.85 39.04
N ILE A 131 28.36 -24.30 40.18
CA ILE A 131 27.76 -24.59 41.48
C ILE A 131 27.08 -23.33 42.00
N ARG A 132 25.83 -23.49 42.40
CA ARG A 132 24.97 -22.40 42.86
C ARG A 132 24.90 -22.36 44.39
N LYS A 133 25.17 -21.19 44.99
CA LYS A 133 25.19 -21.02 46.46
C LYS A 133 23.95 -20.34 47.06
N THR A 134 23.08 -19.75 46.24
CA THR A 134 21.96 -18.93 46.73
C THR A 134 20.61 -19.25 46.07
N ARG A 135 19.50 -19.05 46.82
CA ARG A 135 18.12 -19.12 46.30
C ARG A 135 17.76 -17.77 45.67
N GLY A 136 17.32 -17.76 44.40
CA GLY A 136 17.07 -16.57 43.58
C GLY A 136 16.72 -16.92 42.12
N LYS A 137 16.61 -15.94 41.21
CA LYS A 137 16.67 -16.23 39.77
C LYS A 137 18.14 -16.34 39.36
N ALA A 138 18.44 -17.29 38.47
CA ALA A 138 19.78 -17.50 37.96
C ALA A 138 19.67 -17.94 36.50
N SER A 139 20.44 -17.31 35.62
CA SER A 139 20.43 -17.65 34.20
C SER A 139 21.82 -17.54 33.62
N VAL A 140 22.08 -18.36 32.61
CA VAL A 140 23.21 -18.19 31.71
C VAL A 140 22.65 -17.81 30.35
N LYS A 141 23.19 -16.74 29.77
CA LYS A 141 22.90 -16.31 28.40
C LYS A 141 24.13 -16.54 27.54
N ALA A 142 23.94 -17.03 26.34
CA ALA A 142 24.93 -17.03 25.29
C ALA A 142 24.59 -15.88 24.34
N LEU A 143 25.58 -15.06 24.00
CA LEU A 143 25.41 -13.86 23.19
C LEU A 143 26.32 -13.89 21.97
N TYR A 144 25.91 -13.15 20.96
CA TYR A 144 26.72 -12.78 19.81
C TYR A 144 26.42 -11.33 19.44
N ASP A 145 27.45 -10.48 19.37
CA ASP A 145 27.31 -9.02 19.11
C ASP A 145 26.30 -8.31 20.04
N GLY A 146 26.14 -8.84 21.27
CA GLY A 146 25.24 -8.28 22.28
C GLY A 146 23.79 -8.80 22.24
N ASP A 147 23.40 -9.53 21.20
CA ASP A 147 22.10 -10.21 21.13
C ASP A 147 22.14 -11.56 21.86
N VAL A 148 21.02 -11.94 22.50
CA VAL A 148 20.91 -13.22 23.22
C VAL A 148 20.57 -14.33 22.23
N MET A 149 21.52 -15.23 22.01
CA MET A 149 21.42 -16.33 21.05
C MET A 149 20.80 -17.60 21.66
N ASP A 150 21.12 -17.87 22.92
CA ASP A 150 20.59 -18.99 23.70
C ASP A 150 20.53 -18.59 25.18
N GLN A 151 19.60 -19.15 25.94
CA GLN A 151 19.46 -18.86 27.37
C GLN A 151 18.98 -20.08 28.14
N VAL A 152 19.72 -20.42 29.19
CA VAL A 152 19.33 -21.45 30.15
C VAL A 152 19.00 -20.82 31.49
N ILE A 153 17.78 -21.06 31.97
CA ILE A 153 17.38 -20.73 33.34
C ILE A 153 17.86 -21.87 34.24
N ILE A 154 18.72 -21.55 35.21
CA ILE A 154 19.31 -22.56 36.09
C ILE A 154 18.24 -23.03 37.10
N PRO A 155 17.95 -24.34 37.18
CA PRO A 155 16.97 -24.89 38.12
C PRO A 155 17.28 -24.54 39.58
N LYS A 156 16.26 -24.63 40.46
CA LYS A 156 16.46 -24.45 41.90
C LYS A 156 17.28 -25.62 42.47
N GLY A 157 18.48 -25.33 42.96
CA GLY A 157 19.37 -26.28 43.65
C GLY A 157 20.49 -25.51 44.34
N LEU A 158 20.72 -25.77 45.63
CA LEU A 158 21.86 -25.22 46.37
C LEU A 158 22.96 -26.29 46.42
N ASN A 159 24.21 -25.89 46.19
CA ASN A 159 25.39 -26.76 46.30
C ASN A 159 25.40 -28.01 45.41
N LYS A 160 24.65 -28.02 44.29
CA LYS A 160 24.72 -29.08 43.28
C LYS A 160 25.46 -28.57 42.05
N LEU A 161 26.26 -29.44 41.42
CA LEU A 161 26.86 -29.17 40.12
C LEU A 161 25.78 -29.17 39.04
N HIS A 162 25.75 -28.10 38.25
CA HIS A 162 24.88 -27.96 37.10
C HIS A 162 25.75 -27.89 35.83
N THR A 163 25.50 -28.79 34.89
CA THR A 163 26.02 -28.71 33.53
C THR A 163 25.07 -27.87 32.69
N ILE A 164 25.58 -26.78 32.12
CA ILE A 164 24.83 -25.87 31.26
C ILE A 164 25.38 -26.03 29.85
N ASN A 165 24.55 -26.51 28.94
CA ASN A 165 24.87 -26.59 27.51
C ASN A 165 24.18 -25.43 26.80
N LEU A 166 24.94 -24.70 26.01
CA LEU A 166 24.47 -23.61 25.16
C LEU A 166 24.92 -23.88 23.74
N SER A 167 24.01 -23.75 22.78
CA SER A 167 24.30 -23.99 21.37
C SER A 167 23.63 -22.96 20.49
N ALA A 168 24.39 -22.33 19.59
CA ALA A 168 23.87 -21.40 18.60
C ALA A 168 24.74 -21.42 17.35
N LEU A 169 24.30 -20.75 16.28
CA LEU A 169 25.09 -20.59 15.06
C LEU A 169 26.43 -19.87 15.33
N LEU A 170 26.40 -18.86 16.20
CA LEU A 170 27.57 -18.10 16.64
C LEU A 170 27.39 -17.65 18.09
N LEU A 171 28.46 -17.73 18.89
CA LEU A 171 28.56 -17.29 20.27
C LEU A 171 29.91 -16.57 20.45
N ASP A 172 29.91 -15.33 20.92
CA ASP A 172 31.14 -14.59 21.26
C ASP A 172 31.26 -14.34 22.78
N LYS A 173 30.14 -14.38 23.50
CA LYS A 173 30.07 -14.05 24.93
C LYS A 173 29.12 -14.98 25.67
N LEU A 174 29.43 -15.27 26.92
CA LEU A 174 28.54 -15.95 27.86
C LEU A 174 28.35 -15.05 29.09
N VAL A 175 27.11 -14.83 29.50
CA VAL A 175 26.77 -13.98 30.65
C VAL A 175 26.06 -14.83 31.71
N ILE A 176 26.71 -14.99 32.86
CA ILE A 176 26.14 -15.66 34.02
C ILE A 176 25.62 -14.60 34.98
N SER A 177 24.29 -14.55 35.18
CA SER A 177 23.65 -13.62 36.10
C SER A 177 23.11 -14.38 37.31
N ILE A 178 23.79 -14.25 38.46
CA ILE A 178 23.47 -15.02 39.67
C ILE A 178 23.98 -14.31 40.94
N LYS A 179 23.22 -14.38 42.05
CA LYS A 179 23.60 -13.69 43.29
C LYS A 179 24.96 -14.17 43.84
N GLU A 180 25.22 -15.47 43.78
CA GLU A 180 26.50 -16.08 44.20
C GLU A 180 26.68 -17.45 43.53
N CYS A 181 27.84 -17.65 42.90
CA CYS A 181 28.13 -18.83 42.10
C CYS A 181 29.63 -19.15 42.08
N GLU A 182 29.93 -20.42 41.89
CA GLU A 182 31.26 -20.96 41.67
C GLU A 182 31.28 -21.63 40.29
N LEU A 183 32.15 -21.16 39.40
CA LEU A 183 32.38 -21.74 38.08
C LEU A 183 33.55 -22.72 38.16
N LEU A 184 33.35 -23.96 37.72
CA LEU A 184 34.36 -25.02 37.72
C LEU A 184 35.22 -24.99 36.46
N ASP A 185 34.56 -25.01 35.31
CA ASP A 185 35.22 -24.94 34.01
C ASP A 185 34.27 -24.34 32.97
N ILE A 186 34.89 -23.94 31.87
CA ILE A 186 34.21 -23.61 30.63
C ILE A 186 34.87 -24.39 29.50
N CYS A 187 34.07 -25.11 28.74
CA CYS A 187 34.49 -25.71 27.48
C CYS A 187 33.72 -25.07 26.33
N TYR A 188 34.39 -24.71 25.25
CA TYR A 188 33.75 -24.22 24.04
C TYR A 188 34.39 -24.84 22.81
N SER A 189 33.61 -24.90 21.74
CA SER A 189 34.04 -25.48 20.46
C SER A 189 34.01 -24.40 19.39
N THR A 190 35.17 -24.06 18.84
CA THR A 190 35.25 -23.04 17.78
C THR A 190 34.93 -23.65 16.41
N MET A 191 34.69 -22.74 15.46
CA MET A 191 34.45 -23.06 14.06
C MET A 191 35.74 -23.17 13.24
N GLU A 192 36.91 -23.40 13.87
CA GLU A 192 38.14 -23.63 13.12
C GLU A 192 38.01 -24.85 12.19
N ASP A 193 38.57 -24.68 10.99
CA ASP A 193 38.86 -25.76 10.06
C ASP A 193 39.84 -26.70 10.77
N VAL A 194 39.49 -27.97 10.90
CA VAL A 194 40.49 -29.00 11.19
C VAL A 194 41.34 -29.05 9.93
N GLY A 195 42.36 -28.19 9.87
CA GLY A 195 43.19 -27.96 8.70
C GLY A 195 43.77 -29.29 8.22
N GLY A 196 43.24 -29.78 7.09
CA GLY A 196 43.61 -31.08 6.52
C GLY A 196 42.50 -31.83 5.77
N ALA A 197 41.24 -31.39 5.80
CA ALA A 197 40.15 -32.12 5.13
C ALA A 197 39.93 -31.69 3.66
N ASP A 198 39.72 -32.67 2.77
CA ASP A 198 39.37 -32.49 1.36
C ASP A 198 37.97 -31.87 1.21
N TRP A 199 37.93 -30.59 0.84
CA TRP A 199 36.69 -29.86 0.52
C TRP A 199 36.35 -30.00 -0.96
N ASP A 200 35.16 -30.53 -1.27
CA ASP A 200 34.63 -30.56 -2.63
C ASP A 200 34.04 -29.21 -3.01
N LEU A 201 34.53 -28.59 -4.09
CA LEU A 201 33.91 -27.39 -4.67
C LEU A 201 32.60 -27.76 -5.38
N ILE A 202 31.46 -27.34 -4.83
CA ILE A 202 30.13 -27.67 -5.36
C ILE A 202 29.49 -26.53 -6.17
N SER A 203 30.01 -25.30 -6.07
CA SER A 203 29.57 -24.17 -6.90
C SER A 203 29.99 -24.25 -8.37
N GLY A 204 30.79 -25.25 -8.75
CA GLY A 204 31.44 -25.31 -10.07
C GLY A 204 32.80 -24.61 -10.08
N LYS A 205 33.51 -24.68 -11.22
CA LYS A 205 34.86 -24.10 -11.37
C LYS A 205 34.86 -22.57 -11.28
N ASP A 206 33.79 -21.94 -11.73
CA ASP A 206 33.64 -20.49 -11.72
C ASP A 206 32.94 -20.03 -10.44
N PRO A 207 33.33 -18.89 -9.84
CA PRO A 207 32.63 -18.32 -8.70
C PRO A 207 31.18 -17.94 -9.04
N ILE A 208 30.31 -18.08 -8.06
CA ILE A 208 28.91 -17.64 -8.13
C ILE A 208 28.90 -16.11 -8.19
N SER A 209 28.49 -15.59 -9.34
CA SER A 209 28.49 -14.17 -9.67
C SER A 209 27.06 -13.62 -9.76
N LEU A 210 26.92 -12.29 -9.83
CA LEU A 210 25.66 -11.69 -10.24
C LEU A 210 25.28 -12.17 -11.66
N PRO A 211 23.98 -12.40 -11.95
CA PRO A 211 23.52 -12.82 -13.27
C PRO A 211 23.48 -11.65 -14.26
N TYR A 212 24.55 -10.86 -14.33
CA TYR A 212 24.64 -9.66 -15.16
C TYR A 212 26.08 -9.37 -15.60
N SER A 213 26.28 -9.30 -16.92
CA SER A 213 27.58 -8.97 -17.51
C SER A 213 27.76 -7.45 -17.65
N HIS A 214 28.86 -6.92 -17.11
CA HIS A 214 29.24 -5.50 -17.26
C HIS A 214 30.75 -5.32 -17.36
N THR A 215 31.23 -4.28 -18.05
CA THR A 215 32.67 -4.01 -18.21
C THR A 215 33.39 -3.73 -16.89
N ASN A 216 32.67 -3.20 -15.90
CA ASN A 216 33.17 -2.90 -14.56
C ASN A 216 32.98 -4.06 -13.57
N TYR A 217 32.48 -5.21 -14.02
CA TYR A 217 32.35 -6.42 -13.20
C TYR A 217 33.32 -7.49 -13.72
N PRO A 218 34.30 -7.94 -12.90
CA PRO A 218 35.39 -8.78 -13.40
C PRO A 218 34.93 -10.19 -13.75
N LEU A 219 33.89 -10.70 -13.08
CA LEU A 219 33.35 -12.04 -13.35
C LEU A 219 32.45 -12.05 -14.58
N LYS A 220 32.65 -13.07 -15.42
CA LYS A 220 31.77 -13.38 -16.54
C LYS A 220 31.10 -14.71 -16.27
N HIS A 221 29.77 -14.71 -16.35
CA HIS A 221 28.98 -15.93 -16.28
C HIS A 221 28.98 -16.68 -17.64
N ALA A 222 28.54 -17.94 -17.65
CA ALA A 222 28.68 -18.84 -18.81
C ALA A 222 28.02 -18.33 -20.11
N TYR A 223 26.95 -17.54 -19.98
CA TYR A 223 26.21 -16.97 -21.10
C TYR A 223 26.62 -15.53 -21.46
N ALA A 224 27.68 -14.98 -20.88
CA ALA A 224 28.12 -13.60 -21.12
C ALA A 224 28.38 -13.36 -22.63
N GLY A 225 27.88 -12.23 -23.14
CA GLY A 225 28.02 -11.86 -24.56
C GLY A 225 27.04 -12.54 -25.53
N GLN A 226 26.23 -13.51 -25.09
CA GLN A 226 25.16 -14.09 -25.90
C GLN A 226 23.90 -13.21 -25.91
N ARG A 227 23.04 -13.35 -26.94
CA ARG A 227 21.72 -12.70 -26.97
C ARG A 227 20.89 -13.16 -25.77
N ASN A 228 20.43 -12.21 -24.95
CA ASN A 228 19.76 -12.45 -23.67
C ASN A 228 20.59 -13.29 -22.68
N GLY A 229 21.93 -13.21 -22.75
CA GLY A 229 22.84 -13.98 -21.91
C GLY A 229 22.58 -13.84 -20.41
N ASP A 230 22.43 -12.61 -19.91
CA ASP A 230 22.12 -12.33 -18.49
C ASP A 230 20.83 -13.03 -18.02
N TRP A 231 19.79 -13.01 -18.87
CA TRP A 231 18.52 -13.67 -18.54
C TRP A 231 18.65 -15.19 -18.58
N ARG A 232 19.45 -15.74 -19.51
CA ARG A 232 19.72 -17.18 -19.56
C ARG A 232 20.45 -17.66 -18.31
N GLU A 233 21.41 -16.87 -17.83
CA GLU A 233 22.12 -17.14 -16.57
C GLU A 233 21.16 -17.16 -15.38
N ALA A 234 20.35 -16.10 -15.22
CA ALA A 234 19.32 -16.04 -14.19
C ALA A 234 18.35 -17.23 -14.28
N ARG A 235 17.91 -17.57 -15.50
CA ARG A 235 16.96 -18.66 -15.74
C ARG A 235 17.54 -20.04 -15.45
N SER A 236 18.85 -20.24 -15.66
CA SER A 236 19.50 -21.53 -15.40
C SER A 236 19.65 -21.86 -13.91
N ARG A 237 19.49 -20.87 -13.02
CA ARG A 237 19.61 -21.06 -11.56
C ARG A 237 18.31 -21.55 -10.90
N VAL A 238 17.21 -21.58 -11.63
CA VAL A 238 15.85 -21.91 -11.14
C VAL A 238 15.20 -22.97 -12.03
N SER A 239 14.27 -23.75 -11.48
CA SER A 239 13.67 -24.89 -12.20
C SER A 239 12.69 -24.43 -13.28
N ARG A 240 12.37 -25.30 -14.24
CA ARG A 240 11.46 -24.97 -15.34
C ARG A 240 10.05 -24.67 -14.81
N GLY A 241 9.44 -23.54 -15.21
CA GLY A 241 8.12 -23.10 -14.75
C GLY A 241 8.11 -22.16 -13.53
N GLU A 242 9.13 -22.16 -12.67
CA GLU A 242 9.13 -21.36 -11.42
C GLU A 242 9.27 -19.85 -11.64
N TYR A 243 9.85 -19.42 -12.77
CA TYR A 243 10.22 -18.02 -12.98
C TYR A 243 9.80 -17.51 -14.37
N SER A 244 8.99 -16.45 -14.38
CA SER A 244 8.42 -15.82 -15.59
C SER A 244 9.32 -14.74 -16.21
N GLY A 245 10.33 -14.26 -15.48
CA GLY A 245 11.31 -13.28 -15.98
C GLY A 245 10.87 -11.81 -15.94
N LYS A 246 9.62 -11.48 -15.57
CA LYS A 246 9.15 -10.08 -15.46
C LYS A 246 10.00 -9.28 -14.46
N SER A 247 10.20 -9.81 -13.24
CA SER A 247 11.02 -9.19 -12.21
C SER A 247 12.51 -9.10 -12.58
N PHE A 248 13.00 -9.92 -13.52
CA PHE A 248 14.39 -9.86 -13.95
C PHE A 248 14.69 -8.58 -14.71
N ARG A 249 13.73 -8.06 -15.48
CA ARG A 249 13.91 -6.82 -16.24
C ARG A 249 14.14 -5.62 -15.31
N GLU A 250 13.39 -5.57 -14.22
CA GLU A 250 13.50 -4.54 -13.17
C GLU A 250 14.82 -4.70 -12.40
N MET A 251 15.12 -5.91 -11.92
CA MET A 251 16.38 -6.20 -11.25
C MET A 251 17.60 -5.93 -12.14
N LYS A 252 17.50 -6.18 -13.45
CA LYS A 252 18.56 -5.86 -14.42
C LYS A 252 18.85 -4.36 -14.45
N HIS A 253 17.83 -3.52 -14.28
CA HIS A 253 18.03 -2.07 -14.19
C HIS A 253 18.79 -1.69 -12.92
N ILE A 254 18.43 -2.29 -11.78
CA ILE A 254 19.11 -2.11 -10.49
C ILE A 254 20.58 -2.57 -10.58
N MET A 255 20.84 -3.78 -11.07
CA MET A 255 22.20 -4.32 -11.25
C MET A 255 23.02 -3.47 -12.24
N ARG A 256 22.42 -3.03 -13.34
CA ARG A 256 23.07 -2.12 -14.29
C ARG A 256 23.45 -0.80 -13.62
N TYR A 257 22.56 -0.24 -12.81
CA TYR A 257 22.82 1.00 -12.11
C TYR A 257 23.96 0.86 -11.10
N MET A 258 23.96 -0.23 -10.31
CA MET A 258 25.05 -0.59 -9.38
C MET A 258 26.41 -0.63 -10.08
N LEU A 259 26.46 -1.08 -11.34
CA LEU A 259 27.71 -1.31 -12.07
C LEU A 259 28.13 -0.18 -13.03
N LYS A 260 27.17 0.60 -13.56
CA LYS A 260 27.43 1.68 -14.54
C LYS A 260 27.99 2.94 -13.88
N ASN A 261 27.49 3.30 -12.70
CA ASN A 261 27.90 4.52 -12.00
C ASN A 261 29.14 4.32 -11.12
N ASN A 262 29.77 3.14 -11.18
CA ASN A 262 30.97 2.82 -10.42
C ASN A 262 32.13 2.43 -11.34
N PRO A 263 32.93 3.40 -11.84
CA PRO A 263 34.16 3.09 -12.54
C PRO A 263 35.13 2.51 -11.51
N LYS A 264 35.25 1.18 -11.53
CA LYS A 264 36.02 0.35 -10.59
C LYS A 264 35.29 0.05 -9.26
N GLY A 265 34.22 -0.75 -9.35
CA GLY A 265 33.97 -1.83 -8.39
C GLY A 265 33.40 -1.56 -7.00
N SER A 266 33.13 -0.32 -6.57
CA SER A 266 32.34 -0.15 -5.33
C SER A 266 30.88 -0.52 -5.62
N LEU A 267 30.39 -1.70 -5.27
CA LEU A 267 28.99 -2.10 -5.49
C LEU A 267 28.02 -1.44 -4.48
N LEU A 268 28.32 -0.21 -4.06
CA LEU A 268 27.76 0.43 -2.89
C LEU A 268 27.17 1.81 -3.21
N ARG A 269 25.92 1.96 -2.81
CA ARG A 269 25.34 3.22 -2.30
C ARG A 269 25.38 4.47 -3.18
N SER A 270 25.33 4.37 -4.51
CA SER A 270 24.67 5.46 -5.23
C SER A 270 23.19 5.43 -4.84
N SER A 271 22.80 6.25 -3.87
CA SER A 271 21.40 6.45 -3.59
C SER A 271 20.75 7.02 -4.83
N HIS A 272 19.66 6.39 -5.26
CA HIS A 272 18.84 6.95 -6.31
C HIS A 272 17.68 7.67 -5.65
N SER A 273 17.56 8.97 -5.87
CA SER A 273 16.33 9.71 -5.57
C SER A 273 15.38 9.42 -6.73
N TYR A 274 14.40 8.55 -6.51
CA TYR A 274 13.27 8.46 -7.43
C TYR A 274 12.46 9.76 -7.30
N SER A 275 12.36 10.50 -8.40
CA SER A 275 11.26 11.45 -8.59
C SER A 275 10.12 10.67 -9.25
N GLY A 276 8.88 10.87 -8.81
CA GLY A 276 7.72 10.26 -9.45
C GLY A 276 7.70 10.58 -10.95
N GLU A 277 7.12 9.70 -11.76
CA GLU A 277 7.04 9.85 -13.23
C GLU A 277 6.25 11.10 -13.68
N ASN A 278 5.64 11.83 -12.76
CA ASN A 278 5.02 13.13 -13.01
C ASN A 278 5.99 14.22 -12.59
N GLY A 279 6.48 15.01 -13.56
CA GLY A 279 7.51 16.05 -13.39
C GLY A 279 7.17 17.24 -12.49
N GLU A 280 6.45 17.04 -11.39
CA GLU A 280 6.27 18.00 -10.30
C GLU A 280 7.51 17.99 -9.39
N LYS A 281 8.15 19.16 -9.27
CA LYS A 281 9.49 19.34 -8.70
C LYS A 281 9.58 19.23 -7.17
N ASP A 282 8.49 18.96 -6.45
CA ASP A 282 8.44 19.09 -4.98
C ASP A 282 7.99 17.82 -4.23
N GLN A 283 8.20 16.62 -4.78
CA GLN A 283 8.04 15.39 -3.99
C GLN A 283 9.37 14.93 -3.37
N ALA A 284 9.33 14.64 -2.07
CA ALA A 284 10.45 14.10 -1.30
C ALA A 284 11.01 12.84 -1.99
N GLY A 285 12.20 12.95 -2.57
CA GLY A 285 12.84 11.84 -3.25
C GLY A 285 13.20 10.72 -2.28
N ILE A 286 12.63 9.54 -2.45
CA ILE A 286 13.01 8.36 -1.66
C ILE A 286 14.41 7.96 -2.09
N THR A 287 15.34 7.98 -1.13
CA THR A 287 16.75 7.65 -1.31
C THR A 287 16.90 6.16 -1.04
N VAL A 288 17.05 5.34 -2.09
CA VAL A 288 17.14 3.88 -1.95
C VAL A 288 18.54 3.38 -2.30
N VAL A 289 19.06 2.44 -1.50
CA VAL A 289 20.32 1.75 -1.74
C VAL A 289 20.06 0.49 -2.61
N PRO A 290 20.66 0.37 -3.80
CA PRO A 290 20.43 -0.77 -4.69
C PRO A 290 20.73 -2.16 -4.10
N SER A 291 21.79 -2.29 -3.28
CA SER A 291 22.11 -3.56 -2.60
C SER A 291 21.05 -3.96 -1.58
N ASP A 292 20.44 -2.99 -0.90
CA ASP A 292 19.34 -3.24 0.03
C ASP A 292 18.10 -3.75 -0.70
N LEU A 293 17.81 -3.23 -1.91
CA LEU A 293 16.73 -3.73 -2.76
C LEU A 293 16.98 -5.17 -3.19
N LEU A 294 18.19 -5.50 -3.64
CA LEU A 294 18.51 -6.87 -4.07
C LEU A 294 18.48 -7.85 -2.90
N GLN A 295 19.03 -7.50 -1.74
CA GLN A 295 18.97 -8.37 -0.56
C GLN A 295 17.54 -8.50 -0.03
N SER A 296 16.74 -7.44 -0.03
CA SER A 296 15.32 -7.50 0.35
C SER A 296 14.51 -8.34 -0.63
N ALA A 297 14.74 -8.17 -1.94
CA ALA A 297 14.11 -9.00 -2.97
C ALA A 297 14.53 -10.47 -2.85
N SER A 298 15.75 -10.74 -2.36
CA SER A 298 16.21 -12.11 -2.12
C SER A 298 15.38 -12.84 -1.08
N ILE A 299 14.57 -12.18 -0.22
CA ILE A 299 13.63 -12.87 0.70
C ILE A 299 12.81 -13.91 -0.07
N ASP A 300 12.41 -13.60 -1.30
CA ASP A 300 11.87 -14.57 -2.24
C ASP A 300 12.93 -15.65 -2.61
N PRO A 301 12.67 -16.93 -2.32
CA PRO A 301 13.63 -18.01 -2.57
C PRO A 301 14.01 -18.14 -4.05
N ILE A 302 13.10 -17.84 -4.98
CA ILE A 302 13.36 -17.87 -6.41
C ILE A 302 14.31 -16.74 -6.80
N ILE A 303 14.10 -15.54 -6.24
CA ILE A 303 14.99 -14.40 -6.47
C ILE A 303 16.37 -14.64 -5.85
N ALA A 304 16.45 -15.22 -4.65
CA ALA A 304 17.74 -15.59 -4.05
C ALA A 304 18.53 -16.56 -4.94
N ARG A 305 17.86 -17.57 -5.55
CA ARG A 305 18.49 -18.48 -6.51
C ARG A 305 18.97 -17.74 -7.75
N VAL A 306 18.13 -16.86 -8.33
CA VAL A 306 18.51 -16.01 -9.47
C VAL A 306 19.75 -15.17 -9.16
N LEU A 307 19.81 -14.53 -7.99
CA LEU A 307 20.95 -13.71 -7.57
C LEU A 307 22.20 -14.51 -7.21
N GLY A 308 22.09 -15.83 -7.03
CA GLY A 308 23.20 -16.67 -6.59
C GLY A 308 23.49 -16.56 -5.10
N LEU A 309 22.46 -16.30 -4.28
CA LEU A 309 22.51 -16.27 -2.81
C LEU A 309 21.84 -17.51 -2.19
N TYR A 310 21.38 -18.43 -3.02
CA TYR A 310 20.74 -19.68 -2.63
C TYR A 310 21.08 -20.77 -3.66
N ILE A 311 21.68 -21.87 -3.20
CA ILE A 311 21.97 -23.08 -3.97
C ILE A 311 21.30 -24.30 -3.32
N VAL A 312 20.93 -25.28 -4.14
CA VAL A 312 20.49 -26.61 -3.71
C VAL A 312 21.57 -27.61 -4.08
N ASP A 313 22.19 -28.26 -3.09
CA ASP A 313 23.06 -29.41 -3.32
C ASP A 313 22.22 -30.69 -3.49
N GLU A 314 21.86 -30.96 -4.73
CA GLU A 314 21.12 -32.15 -5.15
C GLU A 314 21.96 -33.43 -5.06
N LYS A 315 23.31 -33.30 -5.00
CA LYS A 315 24.23 -34.44 -4.94
C LYS A 315 24.42 -34.98 -3.53
N ALA A 316 23.89 -34.29 -2.51
CA ALA A 316 23.91 -34.78 -1.14
C ALA A 316 23.07 -36.06 -1.00
N LYS A 317 23.69 -37.09 -0.44
CA LYS A 317 23.03 -38.38 -0.17
C LYS A 317 22.09 -38.26 1.03
N GLU A 318 20.95 -38.93 0.95
CA GLU A 318 20.00 -39.01 2.05
C GLU A 318 20.63 -39.70 3.27
N GLY A 319 20.34 -39.18 4.47
CA GLY A 319 20.85 -39.70 5.74
C GLY A 319 22.34 -39.45 6.03
N VAL A 320 23.10 -38.94 5.05
CA VAL A 320 24.50 -38.54 5.24
C VAL A 320 24.56 -37.09 5.72
N SER A 321 25.42 -36.86 6.70
CA SER A 321 25.68 -35.54 7.27
C SER A 321 26.80 -34.84 6.49
N TYR A 322 26.57 -33.60 6.10
CA TYR A 322 27.54 -32.78 5.38
C TYR A 322 27.83 -31.46 6.12
N ASP A 323 29.08 -31.03 6.01
CA ASP A 323 29.51 -29.67 6.36
C ASP A 323 29.67 -28.86 5.08
N TYR A 324 29.31 -27.57 5.13
CA TYR A 324 29.50 -26.63 4.04
C TYR A 324 30.31 -25.43 4.47
N LYS A 325 31.09 -24.90 3.52
CA LYS A 325 31.87 -23.67 3.64
C LYS A 325 31.48 -22.76 2.47
N ILE A 326 31.04 -21.54 2.76
CA ILE A 326 30.90 -20.48 1.77
C ILE A 326 32.08 -19.53 1.92
N ALA A 327 32.69 -19.15 0.81
CA ALA A 327 33.74 -18.14 0.73
C ALA A 327 33.23 -16.99 -0.16
N GLY A 328 33.26 -15.75 0.34
CA GLY A 328 33.00 -14.56 -0.46
C GLY A 328 34.29 -13.78 -0.65
N ASP A 329 34.61 -13.43 -1.90
CA ASP A 329 35.86 -12.76 -2.24
C ASP A 329 35.62 -11.27 -2.57
N TRP A 330 36.07 -10.42 -1.65
CA TRP A 330 36.08 -8.97 -1.82
C TRP A 330 37.50 -8.39 -2.05
N THR A 331 38.49 -9.26 -2.29
CA THR A 331 39.92 -8.91 -2.34
C THR A 331 40.38 -8.14 -3.59
N SER A 332 39.50 -7.89 -4.57
CA SER A 332 39.94 -7.32 -5.84
C SER A 332 40.14 -5.80 -5.76
N ASP A 333 41.37 -5.34 -5.47
CA ASP A 333 42.03 -4.05 -5.82
C ASP A 333 41.18 -2.76 -5.88
N ASN A 334 40.00 -2.74 -5.27
CA ASN A 334 39.10 -1.61 -5.31
C ASN A 334 38.89 -1.08 -3.91
N PRO A 335 39.35 0.14 -3.64
CA PRO A 335 38.94 0.83 -2.45
C PRO A 335 37.45 1.12 -2.62
N TRP A 336 36.66 0.34 -1.88
CA TRP A 336 35.42 0.74 -1.24
C TRP A 336 35.30 2.25 -1.06
N LEU A 337 34.10 2.82 -1.01
CA LEU A 337 33.97 4.25 -0.72
C LEU A 337 33.41 4.42 0.68
N LEU A 338 34.22 4.98 1.58
CA LEU A 338 33.77 5.44 2.89
C LEU A 338 32.87 6.68 2.72
N ASP A 339 31.59 6.56 3.07
CA ASP A 339 30.59 7.64 2.95
C ASP A 339 30.20 8.28 4.30
N GLN A 340 30.69 7.75 5.43
CA GLN A 340 30.34 8.25 6.78
C GLN A 340 30.93 9.65 7.06
N LYS A 341 32.21 9.86 6.70
CA LYS A 341 32.90 11.14 6.84
C LYS A 341 33.65 11.50 5.57
N VAL A 342 32.94 12.20 4.69
CA VAL A 342 33.46 12.66 3.40
C VAL A 342 33.85 14.13 3.50
N ILE A 343 35.11 14.45 3.21
CA ILE A 343 35.60 15.82 3.08
C ILE A 343 35.97 16.08 1.63
N THR A 344 35.29 17.08 1.04
CA THR A 344 35.59 17.61 -0.30
C THR A 344 36.02 19.06 -0.19
N PHE A 345 36.78 19.55 -1.17
CA PHE A 345 37.32 20.91 -1.15
C PHE A 345 36.53 21.89 -2.01
N ASP A 346 35.29 21.52 -2.36
CA ASP A 346 34.46 22.25 -3.32
C ASP A 346 33.96 23.59 -2.78
N ASP A 347 33.88 23.76 -1.46
CA ASP A 347 33.49 25.04 -0.83
C ASP A 347 34.64 26.07 -0.82
N LEU A 348 35.88 25.63 -1.07
CA LEU A 348 37.02 26.54 -1.08
C LEU A 348 37.04 27.41 -2.34
N SER A 349 37.42 28.68 -2.22
CA SER A 349 37.62 29.53 -3.41
C SER A 349 38.80 29.05 -4.24
N LYS A 350 38.62 29.02 -5.57
CA LYS A 350 39.69 28.69 -6.51
C LYS A 350 40.86 29.65 -6.34
N GLU A 351 42.08 29.15 -6.53
CA GLU A 351 43.35 29.87 -6.34
C GLU A 351 43.68 30.29 -4.90
N LYS A 352 42.83 30.00 -3.90
CA LYS A 352 43.15 30.23 -2.49
C LYS A 352 44.44 29.49 -2.11
N VAL A 353 45.31 30.19 -1.36
CA VAL A 353 46.61 29.68 -0.93
C VAL A 353 46.62 29.54 0.58
N PHE A 354 47.20 28.44 1.06
CA PHE A 354 47.40 28.17 2.49
C PHE A 354 48.89 27.92 2.77
N LEU A 355 49.33 28.33 3.97
CA LEU A 355 50.70 28.26 4.45
C LEU A 355 50.78 27.31 5.65
N ASN A 356 51.71 26.35 5.60
CA ASN A 356 52.08 25.42 6.68
C ASN A 356 50.98 24.47 7.20
N TYR A 357 49.87 24.99 7.73
CA TYR A 357 48.76 24.18 8.22
C TYR A 357 47.43 24.93 8.15
N PHE A 358 46.32 24.21 8.03
CA PHE A 358 44.98 24.76 8.19
C PHE A 358 44.00 23.66 8.64
N ALA A 359 42.93 24.05 9.32
CA ALA A 359 41.82 23.17 9.63
C ALA A 359 40.72 23.34 8.59
N TYR A 360 40.07 22.25 8.17
CA TYR A 360 38.96 22.28 7.23
C TYR A 360 38.01 21.11 7.46
N GLY A 361 36.76 21.45 7.80
CA GLY A 361 35.83 20.48 8.38
C GLY A 361 36.42 19.87 9.65
N ASP A 362 36.39 18.54 9.71
CA ASP A 362 36.91 17.74 10.82
C ASP A 362 38.43 17.48 10.73
N LEU A 363 39.11 17.91 9.65
CA LEU A 363 40.50 17.57 9.38
C LEU A 363 41.47 18.69 9.76
N GLY A 364 42.59 18.31 10.38
CA GLY A 364 43.79 19.13 10.43
C GLY A 364 44.71 18.78 9.25
N VAL A 365 45.04 19.74 8.40
CA VAL A 365 45.90 19.49 7.23
C VAL A 365 47.21 20.26 7.38
N VAL A 366 48.35 19.55 7.32
CA VAL A 366 49.70 20.07 7.59
C VAL A 366 50.63 19.76 6.41
N PHE A 367 51.53 20.69 6.10
CA PHE A 367 52.38 20.61 4.92
C PHE A 367 53.79 21.05 5.29
N LYS A 368 54.79 20.24 4.92
CA LYS A 368 56.19 20.60 5.14
C LYS A 368 56.78 21.26 3.90
N GLY A 369 57.32 22.46 4.08
CA GLY A 369 58.16 23.16 3.10
C GLY A 369 57.50 23.54 1.77
N SER A 370 56.15 23.59 1.70
CA SER A 370 55.40 23.73 0.43
C SER A 370 54.16 24.62 0.60
N LEU A 371 53.78 25.35 -0.47
CA LEU A 371 52.53 26.13 -0.51
C LEU A 371 51.40 25.25 -1.04
N ILE A 372 50.19 25.35 -0.49
CA ILE A 372 49.03 24.66 -1.08
C ILE A 372 48.22 25.66 -1.87
N LYS A 373 47.73 25.23 -3.02
CA LYS A 373 46.77 26.01 -3.79
C LYS A 373 45.55 25.18 -4.15
N VAL A 374 44.38 25.77 -3.98
CA VAL A 374 43.11 25.20 -4.46
C VAL A 374 43.06 25.33 -5.98
N ARG A 375 42.89 24.20 -6.67
CA ARG A 375 42.83 24.09 -8.13
C ARG A 375 41.59 23.32 -8.55
N ASP A 376 41.24 23.40 -9.84
CA ASP A 376 40.23 22.51 -10.40
C ASP A 376 40.70 21.06 -10.26
N SER A 377 39.87 20.18 -9.69
CA SER A 377 40.24 18.77 -9.48
C SER A 377 40.52 18.12 -10.84
N LYS A 378 39.64 18.39 -11.83
CA LYS A 378 39.57 17.70 -13.14
C LYS A 378 39.51 16.17 -13.03
N SER A 379 39.22 15.65 -11.84
CA SER A 379 39.11 14.24 -11.53
C SER A 379 37.71 13.77 -11.88
N LYS A 380 37.59 12.78 -12.76
CA LYS A 380 36.30 12.12 -13.04
C LYS A 380 35.96 11.11 -11.94
N LEU A 381 36.96 10.57 -11.25
CA LEU A 381 36.83 9.58 -10.19
C LEU A 381 36.33 10.17 -8.88
N ALA A 382 36.81 11.36 -8.49
CA ALA A 382 36.45 11.96 -7.20
C ALA A 382 35.05 12.60 -7.18
N GLY A 383 34.50 12.94 -8.36
CA GLY A 383 33.24 13.67 -8.46
C GLY A 383 33.28 15.10 -7.90
N THR A 384 34.47 15.62 -7.57
CA THR A 384 34.67 16.95 -6.99
C THR A 384 35.12 17.94 -8.04
N THR A 385 34.75 19.20 -7.89
CA THR A 385 35.15 20.29 -8.78
C THR A 385 36.53 20.86 -8.41
N LYS A 386 36.93 20.77 -7.14
CA LYS A 386 38.18 21.35 -6.61
C LYS A 386 39.05 20.32 -5.90
N ALA A 387 40.34 20.61 -5.84
CA ALA A 387 41.35 19.80 -5.17
C ALA A 387 42.46 20.67 -4.56
N LEU A 388 43.11 20.15 -3.52
CA LEU A 388 44.31 20.75 -2.94
C LEU A 388 45.53 20.26 -3.71
N ARG A 389 46.38 21.19 -4.14
CA ARG A 389 47.65 20.88 -4.79
C ARG A 389 48.79 21.53 -4.03
N ALA A 390 49.77 20.74 -3.61
CA ALA A 390 51.03 21.27 -3.10
C ALA A 390 51.91 21.82 -4.24
N ILE A 391 52.50 22.98 -4.02
CA ILE A 391 53.41 23.71 -4.88
C ILE A 391 54.75 23.74 -4.15
N SER A 392 55.70 22.93 -4.63
CA SER A 392 57.05 22.81 -4.06
C SER A 392 58.08 22.47 -5.14
N PHE A 393 59.35 22.78 -4.84
CA PHE A 393 60.51 22.37 -5.63
C PHE A 393 61.06 20.99 -5.21
N ALA A 394 60.63 20.47 -4.04
CA ALA A 394 60.92 19.12 -3.55
C ALA A 394 59.66 18.23 -3.64
N LEU A 395 59.76 16.94 -3.27
CA LEU A 395 58.58 16.07 -3.13
C LEU A 395 57.72 16.58 -1.97
N PRO A 396 56.51 17.14 -2.23
CA PRO A 396 55.70 17.69 -1.16
C PRO A 396 55.03 16.58 -0.33
N GLU A 397 55.02 16.77 0.98
CA GLU A 397 54.27 15.95 1.95
C GLU A 397 52.99 16.68 2.36
N ILE A 398 51.85 15.99 2.24
CA ILE A 398 50.54 16.44 2.71
C ILE A 398 50.13 15.55 3.89
N GLY A 399 50.28 16.06 5.11
CA GLY A 399 49.81 15.41 6.33
C GLY A 399 48.35 15.73 6.61
N ILE A 400 47.56 14.71 6.94
CA ILE A 400 46.15 14.81 7.32
C ILE A 400 46.01 14.20 8.71
N TYR A 401 45.49 14.96 9.66
CA TYR A 401 45.27 14.57 11.05
C TYR A 401 43.77 14.46 11.32
N PHE A 402 43.38 13.34 11.94
CA PHE A 402 41.99 13.05 12.26
C PHE A 402 41.65 13.52 13.69
N PRO A 403 40.38 13.91 13.95
CA PRO A 403 39.96 14.44 15.25
C PRO A 403 39.83 13.35 16.32
N TYR A 404 39.78 12.09 15.91
CA TYR A 404 39.72 10.89 16.74
C TYR A 404 40.41 9.74 16.01
N LEU A 405 40.62 8.62 16.70
CA LEU A 405 41.22 7.42 16.10
C LEU A 405 40.28 6.83 15.05
N VAL A 406 40.79 6.65 13.85
CA VAL A 406 40.09 6.04 12.72
C VAL A 406 40.74 4.69 12.42
N SER A 407 39.98 3.76 11.83
CA SER A 407 40.51 2.47 11.41
C SER A 407 40.62 2.34 9.90
N GLU A 408 40.00 3.25 9.15
CA GLU A 408 40.05 3.26 7.69
C GLU A 408 40.23 4.69 7.16
N VAL A 409 41.09 4.86 6.15
CA VAL A 409 41.32 6.13 5.46
C VAL A 409 41.40 5.91 3.97
N GLN A 410 40.68 6.75 3.22
CA GLN A 410 40.67 6.75 1.76
C GLN A 410 40.89 8.13 1.19
N ILE A 411 41.82 8.21 0.26
CA ILE A 411 42.24 9.47 -0.36
C ILE A 411 42.17 9.36 -1.87
N PHE A 412 41.34 10.22 -2.47
CA PHE A 412 41.25 10.35 -3.92
C PHE A 412 42.34 11.28 -4.39
N VAL A 413 43.21 10.75 -5.23
CA VAL A 413 44.37 11.45 -5.74
C VAL A 413 44.44 11.42 -7.25
N ARG A 414 44.66 12.60 -7.82
CA ARG A 414 45.10 12.75 -9.20
C ARG A 414 46.57 13.18 -9.19
N ASN A 415 47.42 12.41 -9.85
CA ASN A 415 48.84 12.67 -9.97
C ASN A 415 49.19 12.96 -11.45
N SER A 416 49.91 14.06 -11.66
CA SER A 416 50.40 14.49 -12.98
C SER A 416 51.93 14.58 -13.07
N GLY A 417 52.64 14.22 -12.00
CA GLY A 417 54.09 14.25 -11.93
C GLY A 417 54.74 12.89 -12.23
N SER A 418 56.07 12.88 -12.17
CA SER A 418 56.89 11.71 -12.45
C SER A 418 56.98 10.71 -11.30
N HIS A 419 56.83 11.17 -10.06
CA HIS A 419 56.84 10.32 -8.86
C HIS A 419 55.43 9.89 -8.51
N ARG A 420 55.24 8.59 -8.30
CA ARG A 420 53.96 8.01 -7.88
C ARG A 420 53.56 8.50 -6.48
N PRO A 421 52.26 8.66 -6.21
CA PRO A 421 51.82 9.08 -4.90
C PRO A 421 51.97 7.91 -3.92
N THR A 422 52.52 8.17 -2.74
CA THR A 422 52.60 7.20 -1.65
C THR A 422 51.80 7.74 -0.48
N LEU A 423 50.95 6.90 0.11
CA LEU A 423 50.19 7.21 1.31
C LEU A 423 50.73 6.37 2.46
N THR A 424 51.07 7.02 3.56
CA THR A 424 51.59 6.38 4.77
C THR A 424 50.69 6.72 5.95
N ALA A 425 50.21 5.73 6.70
CA ALA A 425 49.40 5.92 7.89
C ALA A 425 50.24 5.79 9.17
N TYR A 426 49.92 6.62 10.15
CA TYR A 426 50.64 6.72 11.42
C TYR A 426 49.72 6.57 12.62
N ARG A 427 50.31 6.03 13.69
CA ARG A 427 49.80 6.04 15.05
C ARG A 427 50.90 6.45 16.01
N ASN A 428 50.73 7.55 16.73
CA ASN A 428 51.75 8.10 17.64
C ASN A 428 53.15 8.19 16.97
N ASN A 429 53.19 8.65 15.72
CA ASN A 429 54.37 8.70 14.84
C ASN A 429 54.99 7.35 14.40
N ALA A 430 54.41 6.20 14.76
CA ALA A 430 54.80 4.90 14.21
C ALA A 430 54.01 4.59 12.94
N VAL A 431 54.66 4.06 11.92
CA VAL A 431 53.99 3.64 10.67
C VAL A 431 53.13 2.41 10.94
N VAL A 432 51.83 2.51 10.65
CA VAL A 432 50.86 1.41 10.79
C VAL A 432 50.33 0.89 9.46
N GLY A 433 50.57 1.62 8.36
CA GLY A 433 50.19 1.19 7.02
C GLY A 433 50.86 2.02 5.93
N LEU A 434 51.03 1.44 4.74
CA LEU A 434 51.68 2.07 3.59
C LEU A 434 51.04 1.56 2.30
N VAL A 435 50.65 2.47 1.41
CA VAL A 435 50.14 2.14 0.08
C VAL A 435 50.79 3.00 -0.99
N ASN A 436 51.25 2.35 -2.05
CA ASN A 436 51.86 2.99 -3.21
C ASN A 436 50.86 3.06 -4.36
N GLY A 437 50.69 4.26 -4.91
CA GLY A 437 49.84 4.47 -6.06
C GLY A 437 50.48 4.00 -7.36
N THR A 438 49.68 3.40 -8.24
CA THR A 438 50.13 2.86 -9.53
C THR A 438 49.64 3.70 -10.72
N GLU A 439 48.49 4.36 -10.57
CA GLU A 439 47.84 5.09 -11.65
C GLU A 439 48.00 6.62 -11.57
N ARG A 440 47.53 7.33 -12.61
CA ARG A 440 47.48 8.81 -12.63
C ARG A 440 46.27 9.36 -11.88
N GLU A 441 45.21 8.59 -11.76
CA GLU A 441 44.01 8.95 -11.02
C GLU A 441 43.54 7.69 -10.31
N GLN A 442 43.51 7.72 -8.98
CA GLN A 442 43.23 6.55 -8.16
C GLN A 442 42.75 6.95 -6.78
N ILE A 443 42.33 5.96 -6.02
CA ILE A 443 42.05 6.07 -4.60
C ILE A 443 43.12 5.26 -3.88
N LEU A 444 43.72 5.84 -2.84
CA LEU A 444 44.65 5.16 -1.93
C LEU A 444 43.90 4.89 -0.63
N SER A 445 43.77 3.62 -0.24
CA SER A 445 43.07 3.18 0.98
C SER A 445 44.05 2.55 1.95
N ILE A 446 43.92 2.84 3.25
CA ILE A 446 44.68 2.19 4.31
C ILE A 446 43.71 1.78 5.43
N SER A 447 43.81 0.53 5.83
CA SER A 447 43.12 -0.04 6.99
C SER A 447 44.13 -0.41 8.07
N ALA A 448 43.92 0.04 9.31
CA ALA A 448 44.72 -0.32 10.48
C ALA A 448 43.91 -0.14 11.76
N ASN A 449 44.27 -0.81 12.87
CA ASN A 449 43.47 -0.76 14.11
C ASN A 449 43.22 0.66 14.63
N GLU A 450 44.26 1.50 14.66
CA GLU A 450 44.18 2.89 15.08
C GLU A 450 45.09 3.74 14.19
N ILE A 451 44.52 4.74 13.54
CA ILE A 451 45.21 5.75 12.73
C ILE A 451 44.86 7.11 13.32
N ASP A 452 45.86 7.93 13.60
CA ASP A 452 45.66 9.34 13.99
C ASP A 452 46.02 10.32 12.87
N SER A 453 46.86 9.90 11.93
CA SER A 453 47.28 10.72 10.81
C SER A 453 47.73 9.91 9.60
N VAL A 454 47.63 10.51 8.42
CA VAL A 454 48.20 9.98 7.17
C VAL A 454 49.02 11.05 6.47
N VAL A 455 50.07 10.62 5.76
CA VAL A 455 50.92 11.49 4.95
C VAL A 455 50.86 11.02 3.51
N LEU A 456 50.44 11.92 2.62
CA LEU A 456 50.47 11.74 1.17
C LEU A 456 51.71 12.43 0.60
N GLU A 457 52.59 11.64 0.01
CA GLU A 457 53.81 12.11 -0.65
C GLU A 457 53.67 11.96 -2.17
N GLY A 458 54.14 12.94 -2.94
CA GLY A 458 54.30 12.77 -4.38
C GLY A 458 54.37 14.05 -5.19
N SER A 459 55.01 13.97 -6.36
CA SER A 459 55.20 15.14 -7.23
C SER A 459 53.91 15.50 -7.98
N HIS A 460 53.47 16.76 -7.93
CA HIS A 460 52.28 17.22 -8.66
C HIS A 460 50.99 16.43 -8.35
N CYS A 461 50.83 16.03 -7.08
CA CYS A 461 49.64 15.37 -6.57
C CYS A 461 48.53 16.39 -6.24
N TYR A 462 47.31 16.02 -6.60
CA TYR A 462 46.07 16.71 -6.28
C TYR A 462 45.29 15.83 -5.31
N LEU A 463 45.06 16.33 -4.11
CA LEU A 463 44.19 15.72 -3.11
C LEU A 463 42.75 16.19 -3.38
N CYS A 464 41.93 15.31 -3.93
CA CYS A 464 40.59 15.65 -4.43
C CYS A 464 39.49 15.47 -3.38
N LYS A 465 39.59 14.40 -2.58
CA LYS A 465 38.58 13.97 -1.60
C LYS A 465 39.25 13.10 -0.55
N VAL A 466 38.84 13.25 0.71
CA VAL A 466 39.30 12.43 1.86
C VAL A 466 38.07 11.79 2.51
N CYS A 467 38.17 10.50 2.81
CA CYS A 467 37.15 9.76 3.53
C CYS A 467 37.78 8.96 4.67
N PHE A 468 37.11 8.84 5.81
CA PHE A 468 37.61 8.08 6.96
C PHE A 468 36.48 7.51 7.83
N ASP A 469 36.75 6.46 8.59
CA ASP A 469 35.79 5.85 9.52
C ASP A 469 36.49 5.16 10.72
N GLN A 470 35.78 5.01 11.84
CA GLN A 470 36.26 4.31 13.04
C GLN A 470 36.15 2.78 12.93
N GLN A 471 35.44 2.26 11.92
CA GLN A 471 35.38 0.83 11.63
C GLN A 471 36.27 0.50 10.43
N PRO A 472 37.12 -0.55 10.51
CA PRO A 472 37.90 -0.99 9.37
C PRO A 472 36.99 -1.53 8.27
N LEU A 473 37.36 -1.34 7.01
CA LEU A 473 36.71 -2.01 5.90
C LEU A 473 37.20 -3.45 5.77
N PHE A 474 36.27 -4.36 5.58
CA PHE A 474 36.52 -5.79 5.41
C PHE A 474 37.08 -6.09 4.01
N HIS A 475 38.40 -6.17 3.86
CA HIS A 475 39.11 -6.26 2.57
C HIS A 475 39.65 -7.66 2.22
N ASP A 476 39.04 -8.73 2.73
CA ASP A 476 39.57 -10.08 2.60
C ASP A 476 38.55 -11.08 2.05
N GLU A 477 39.00 -12.31 1.80
CA GLU A 477 38.09 -13.43 1.59
C GLU A 477 37.46 -13.78 2.95
N HIS A 478 36.13 -13.71 3.03
CA HIS A 478 35.40 -14.07 4.24
C HIS A 478 34.74 -15.42 4.09
N TYR A 479 34.82 -16.22 5.16
CA TYR A 479 34.27 -17.57 5.18
C TYR A 479 33.16 -17.70 6.22
N PHE A 480 32.19 -18.54 5.91
CA PHE A 480 31.22 -19.01 6.89
C PHE A 480 31.03 -20.52 6.73
N PHE A 481 30.88 -21.22 7.84
CA PHE A 481 30.69 -22.66 7.86
C PHE A 481 29.33 -23.01 8.46
N ILE A 482 28.69 -24.04 7.92
CA ILE A 482 27.55 -24.71 8.57
C ILE A 482 27.85 -26.20 8.61
N LYS A 483 27.58 -26.84 9.74
CA LYS A 483 27.92 -28.24 9.96
C LYS A 483 26.66 -29.07 10.12
N ASN A 484 26.80 -30.37 9.89
CA ASN A 484 25.78 -31.38 10.14
C ASN A 484 24.43 -31.20 9.41
N ILE A 485 24.47 -30.73 8.16
CA ILE A 485 23.27 -30.66 7.34
C ILE A 485 23.00 -32.03 6.73
N VAL A 486 21.83 -32.58 7.05
CA VAL A 486 21.41 -33.92 6.64
C VAL A 486 20.17 -33.79 5.76
N ARG A 487 20.23 -34.41 4.57
CA ARG A 487 19.05 -34.58 3.72
C ARG A 487 18.15 -35.67 4.30
N ARG A 488 16.94 -35.30 4.73
CA ARG A 488 15.95 -36.18 5.36
C ARG A 488 14.55 -35.58 5.23
N SER A 489 13.50 -36.34 5.52
CA SER A 489 12.15 -35.78 5.59
C SER A 489 12.08 -34.67 6.66
N ALA A 490 11.66 -33.48 6.23
CA ALA A 490 11.62 -32.27 7.04
C ALA A 490 10.21 -32.00 7.57
N LYS A 491 10.11 -31.63 8.85
CA LYS A 491 8.85 -31.09 9.38
C LYS A 491 8.60 -29.72 8.74
N LEU A 492 7.37 -29.51 8.24
CA LEU A 492 6.90 -28.21 7.81
C LEU A 492 6.93 -27.19 8.97
N PRO A 493 7.14 -25.89 8.68
CA PRO A 493 6.96 -24.85 9.68
C PRO A 493 5.52 -24.82 10.21
N ASP A 494 5.35 -24.31 11.42
CA ASP A 494 4.01 -24.19 12.02
C ASP A 494 3.23 -23.08 11.29
N PRO A 495 1.91 -23.24 11.07
CA PRO A 495 1.11 -22.26 10.35
C PRO A 495 1.02 -20.93 11.10
N PRO A 496 0.83 -19.80 10.39
CA PRO A 496 0.63 -18.50 11.03
C PRO A 496 -0.60 -18.49 11.94
N THR A 497 -0.56 -17.67 13.00
CA THR A 497 -1.62 -17.59 14.02
C THR A 497 -2.15 -16.17 14.20
N GLY A 498 -3.29 -16.04 14.89
CA GLY A 498 -3.86 -14.74 15.24
C GLY A 498 -4.46 -13.98 14.05
N LEU A 499 -4.89 -14.70 13.00
CA LEU A 499 -5.58 -14.10 11.86
C LEU A 499 -6.85 -13.38 12.33
N PHE A 500 -7.00 -12.15 11.89
CA PHE A 500 -8.11 -11.27 12.20
C PHE A 500 -8.54 -10.55 10.92
N ALA A 501 -9.85 -10.39 10.76
CA ALA A 501 -10.47 -9.74 9.62
C ALA A 501 -11.35 -8.57 10.07
N THR A 502 -11.38 -7.50 9.30
CA THR A 502 -12.25 -6.33 9.54
C THR A 502 -12.78 -5.81 8.21
N SER A 503 -14.08 -5.60 8.12
CA SER A 503 -14.72 -4.98 6.96
C SER A 503 -14.75 -3.46 7.11
N PHE A 504 -14.53 -2.74 6.02
CA PHE A 504 -14.62 -1.28 5.96
C PHE A 504 -14.94 -0.80 4.54
N ALA A 505 -15.41 0.44 4.43
CA ALA A 505 -15.75 1.05 3.15
C ALA A 505 -14.50 1.50 2.39
N GLY A 506 -14.40 1.08 1.13
CA GLY A 506 -13.38 1.50 0.19
C GLY A 506 -13.92 2.48 -0.84
N THR A 507 -13.41 2.41 -2.07
CA THR A 507 -13.81 3.32 -3.16
C THR A 507 -13.57 2.68 -4.52
N MET A 508 -14.21 3.20 -5.56
CA MET A 508 -13.95 2.81 -6.95
C MET A 508 -12.51 3.15 -7.34
N ARG A 509 -11.83 2.23 -8.02
CA ARG A 509 -10.46 2.44 -8.50
C ARG A 509 -10.43 2.40 -10.02
N LYS A 510 -9.72 3.35 -10.62
CA LYS A 510 -9.37 3.29 -12.05
C LYS A 510 -8.00 2.65 -12.22
N GLU A 511 -7.94 1.60 -13.03
CA GLU A 511 -6.70 0.96 -13.44
C GLU A 511 -5.98 1.79 -14.51
N LYS A 512 -4.70 1.48 -14.75
CA LYS A 512 -3.87 2.22 -15.72
C LYS A 512 -4.38 2.14 -17.17
N ASP A 513 -5.19 1.14 -17.48
CA ASP A 513 -5.82 0.97 -18.79
C ASP A 513 -7.16 1.73 -18.94
N GLY A 514 -7.58 2.44 -17.88
CA GLY A 514 -8.84 3.17 -17.83
C GLY A 514 -10.04 2.32 -17.42
N SER A 515 -9.86 1.02 -17.15
CA SER A 515 -10.94 0.19 -16.60
C SER A 515 -11.23 0.56 -15.14
N SER A 516 -12.51 0.51 -14.77
CA SER A 516 -12.95 0.72 -13.38
C SER A 516 -13.05 -0.62 -12.67
N PHE A 517 -12.53 -0.68 -11.45
CA PHE A 517 -12.58 -1.82 -10.55
C PHE A 517 -13.35 -1.43 -9.28
N ASP A 518 -14.35 -2.23 -8.92
CA ASP A 518 -15.12 -2.02 -7.70
C ASP A 518 -14.33 -2.47 -6.47
N ALA A 519 -13.87 -1.50 -5.68
CA ALA A 519 -13.20 -1.72 -4.41
C ALA A 519 -13.95 -1.00 -3.27
N ARG A 520 -15.27 -0.88 -3.36
CA ARG A 520 -16.11 -0.23 -2.33
C ARG A 520 -16.28 -1.10 -1.09
N LEU A 521 -16.22 -2.43 -1.21
CA LEU A 521 -16.25 -3.35 -0.08
C LEU A 521 -14.87 -3.93 0.17
N CYS A 522 -14.24 -3.51 1.27
CA CYS A 522 -12.91 -3.98 1.65
C CYS A 522 -12.94 -4.87 2.87
N VAL A 523 -12.08 -5.89 2.89
CA VAL A 523 -11.75 -6.70 4.06
C VAL A 523 -10.26 -6.58 4.34
N GLY A 524 -9.93 -5.93 5.46
CA GLY A 524 -8.57 -5.87 5.99
C GLY A 524 -8.24 -7.12 6.77
N LEU A 525 -7.06 -7.70 6.51
CA LEU A 525 -6.52 -8.85 7.23
C LEU A 525 -5.23 -8.48 7.95
N ARG A 526 -5.11 -8.95 9.20
CA ARG A 526 -3.89 -8.86 10.01
C ARG A 526 -3.69 -10.15 10.80
N TRP A 527 -2.45 -10.45 11.19
CA TRP A 527 -2.10 -11.66 11.95
C TRP A 527 -0.89 -11.44 12.86
N ASN A 528 -0.52 -12.44 13.64
CA ASN A 528 0.69 -12.35 14.46
C ASN A 528 1.92 -12.59 13.59
N ILE A 529 2.85 -11.63 13.60
CA ILE A 529 4.17 -11.79 12.98
C ILE A 529 5.11 -12.37 14.04
N PRO A 530 5.89 -13.41 13.73
CA PRO A 530 6.88 -13.94 14.67
C PRO A 530 7.85 -12.85 15.17
N ASP A 531 8.07 -12.78 16.48
CA ASP A 531 8.99 -11.81 17.09
C ASP A 531 10.42 -12.05 16.57
N GLY A 532 10.97 -11.10 15.81
CA GLY A 532 12.31 -11.17 15.22
C GLY A 532 13.48 -11.12 16.21
N ASN A 533 13.23 -11.23 17.51
CA ASN A 533 14.24 -11.19 18.58
C ASN A 533 14.81 -12.57 18.94
N THR A 534 14.31 -13.66 18.36
CA THR A 534 14.90 -14.98 18.50
C THR A 534 15.76 -15.28 17.27
N ALA A 535 17.03 -14.88 17.34
CA ALA A 535 18.07 -15.31 16.40
C ALA A 535 18.25 -16.85 16.33
N SER A 536 17.53 -17.60 17.16
CA SER A 536 17.68 -19.04 17.31
C SER A 536 17.08 -19.88 16.18
N VAL A 537 16.23 -19.37 15.27
CA VAL A 537 15.60 -20.25 14.25
C VAL A 537 15.18 -19.49 12.95
N ILE A 538 16.11 -18.88 12.21
CA ILE A 538 15.80 -18.35 10.86
C ILE A 538 15.34 -19.47 9.89
N ASP A 539 15.72 -20.73 10.15
CA ASP A 539 15.39 -21.89 9.31
C ASP A 539 13.92 -22.36 9.40
N ARG A 540 13.09 -21.77 10.27
CA ARG A 540 11.66 -22.11 10.41
C ARG A 540 10.72 -20.92 10.46
N ASN A 541 11.23 -19.71 10.32
CA ASN A 541 10.39 -18.52 10.36
C ASN A 541 9.70 -18.31 9.00
N VAL A 542 8.39 -18.12 9.07
CA VAL A 542 7.58 -17.67 7.93
C VAL A 542 7.98 -16.24 7.57
N VAL A 543 8.35 -16.01 6.32
CA VAL A 543 8.77 -14.70 5.81
C VAL A 543 7.80 -14.13 4.76
N ARG A 544 6.91 -14.98 4.25
CA ARG A 544 5.90 -14.64 3.26
C ARG A 544 4.57 -15.32 3.57
N TYR A 545 3.47 -14.75 3.11
CA TYR A 545 2.13 -15.21 3.43
C TYR A 545 1.27 -15.37 2.18
N LEU A 546 0.56 -16.49 2.11
CA LEU A 546 -0.49 -16.78 1.15
C LEU A 546 -1.85 -16.62 1.83
N ILE A 547 -2.74 -15.89 1.17
CA ILE A 547 -4.10 -15.68 1.63
C ILE A 547 -5.03 -16.48 0.72
N LYS A 548 -5.90 -17.25 1.35
CA LYS A 548 -6.99 -17.96 0.69
C LYS A 548 -8.30 -17.45 1.25
N ARG A 549 -9.24 -17.18 0.35
CA ARG A 549 -10.63 -16.79 0.65
C ARG A 549 -11.56 -17.90 0.18
N GLU A 550 -12.54 -18.22 1.00
CA GLU A 550 -13.74 -18.97 0.61
C GLU A 550 -14.85 -17.95 0.34
N ASN A 551 -15.37 -17.98 -0.89
CA ASN A 551 -16.49 -17.16 -1.33
C ASN A 551 -17.81 -17.67 -0.73
N GLN A 552 -18.88 -16.91 -0.90
CA GLN A 552 -20.23 -17.26 -0.43
C GLN A 552 -20.78 -18.55 -1.07
N ASP A 553 -20.34 -18.88 -2.28
CA ASP A 553 -20.67 -20.11 -3.00
C ASP A 553 -19.84 -21.34 -2.55
N GLY A 554 -18.94 -21.16 -1.58
CA GLY A 554 -18.03 -22.19 -1.08
C GLY A 554 -16.78 -22.39 -1.95
N LEU A 555 -16.59 -21.62 -3.03
CA LEU A 555 -15.38 -21.71 -3.84
C LEU A 555 -14.18 -21.06 -3.12
N GLU A 556 -13.10 -21.81 -3.00
CA GLU A 556 -11.85 -21.31 -2.44
C GLU A 556 -10.94 -20.72 -3.53
N VAL A 557 -10.47 -19.49 -3.33
CA VAL A 557 -9.54 -18.77 -4.21
C VAL A 557 -8.32 -18.30 -3.43
N THR A 558 -7.12 -18.55 -3.96
CA THR A 558 -5.87 -17.98 -3.41
C THR A 558 -5.62 -16.61 -4.03
N LEU A 559 -5.82 -15.55 -3.25
CA LEU A 559 -5.87 -14.16 -3.72
C LEU A 559 -4.51 -13.66 -4.22
N ASN A 560 -3.41 -14.11 -3.62
CA ASN A 560 -2.06 -13.59 -3.88
C ASN A 560 -1.07 -14.68 -4.33
N LYS A 561 -1.55 -15.74 -5.01
CA LYS A 561 -0.72 -16.89 -5.41
C LYS A 561 0.53 -16.50 -6.21
N ALA A 562 0.40 -15.54 -7.12
CA ALA A 562 1.52 -15.09 -7.96
C ALA A 562 2.53 -14.22 -7.19
N ASN A 563 2.07 -13.50 -6.15
CA ASN A 563 2.87 -12.56 -5.38
C ASN A 563 2.57 -12.69 -3.87
N PRO A 564 3.09 -13.74 -3.21
CA PRO A 564 2.96 -13.87 -1.77
C PRO A 564 3.54 -12.65 -1.04
N ILE A 565 2.87 -12.21 0.04
CA ILE A 565 3.17 -10.94 0.70
C ILE A 565 4.23 -11.12 1.75
N SER A 566 5.19 -10.21 1.83
CA SER A 566 6.13 -10.11 2.95
C SER A 566 5.68 -9.03 3.91
N VAL A 567 5.62 -9.36 5.20
CA VAL A 567 5.28 -8.40 6.26
C VAL A 567 6.43 -8.36 7.26
N GLY A 568 6.89 -7.15 7.58
CA GLY A 568 7.95 -6.92 8.56
C GLY A 568 7.41 -6.38 9.88
N PRO A 569 8.21 -6.43 10.97
CA PRO A 569 7.85 -5.79 12.24
C PRO A 569 7.68 -4.26 12.04
N LYS A 570 6.67 -3.69 12.70
CA LYS A 570 6.32 -2.26 12.62
C LYS A 570 7.52 -1.40 13.05
N LEU A 571 7.92 -0.44 12.21
CA LEU A 571 8.94 0.56 12.59
C LEU A 571 8.34 1.54 13.59
N VAL A 572 9.09 1.87 14.64
CA VAL A 572 8.62 2.54 15.87
C VAL A 572 8.08 3.97 15.65
N ASN A 573 8.17 4.54 14.45
CA ASN A 573 7.88 5.97 14.20
C ASN A 573 6.81 6.25 13.14
N ASP A 574 6.02 5.26 12.70
CA ASP A 574 4.96 5.52 11.70
C ASP A 574 3.67 5.99 12.39
N THR A 575 3.46 7.30 12.46
CA THR A 575 2.19 7.92 12.84
C THR A 575 1.28 8.02 11.63
N PHE A 576 0.79 6.87 11.15
CA PHE A 576 -0.31 6.84 10.19
C PHE A 576 -1.62 7.01 10.95
N THR A 577 -2.41 8.01 10.58
CA THR A 577 -3.79 8.18 11.05
C THR A 577 -4.72 7.64 9.99
N SER A 578 -5.47 6.59 10.33
CA SER A 578 -6.45 6.00 9.41
C SER A 578 -7.57 6.99 9.08
N PRO A 579 -8.13 6.97 7.86
CA PRO A 579 -9.34 7.70 7.53
C PRO A 579 -10.50 7.37 8.48
N GLU A 580 -11.47 8.28 8.60
CA GLU A 580 -12.68 8.02 9.37
C GLU A 580 -13.41 6.78 8.83
N GLY A 581 -13.79 5.86 9.72
CA GLY A 581 -14.42 4.58 9.36
C GLY A 581 -13.46 3.46 8.98
N TRP A 582 -12.14 3.72 8.88
CA TRP A 582 -11.12 2.69 8.65
C TRP A 582 -10.55 2.16 9.97
N PRO A 583 -10.01 0.92 10.00
CA PRO A 583 -9.35 0.39 11.18
C PRO A 583 -8.11 1.21 11.58
N ASP A 584 -7.94 1.46 12.87
CA ASP A 584 -6.76 2.16 13.41
C ASP A 584 -5.49 1.31 13.33
N GLU A 585 -5.62 -0.01 13.36
CA GLU A 585 -4.49 -0.92 13.20
C GLU A 585 -4.12 -1.13 11.73
N THR A 586 -2.82 -1.25 11.49
CA THR A 586 -2.27 -1.56 10.17
C THR A 586 -2.79 -2.91 9.66
N GLN A 587 -3.45 -2.87 8.51
CA GLN A 587 -3.86 -4.06 7.78
C GLN A 587 -2.69 -4.52 6.90
N TYR A 588 -2.35 -5.82 6.94
CA TYR A 588 -1.24 -6.37 6.15
C TYR A 588 -1.66 -6.78 4.74
N PHE A 589 -2.94 -7.04 4.57
CA PHE A 589 -3.57 -7.29 3.28
C PHE A 589 -4.97 -6.71 3.27
N VAL A 590 -5.41 -6.22 2.11
CA VAL A 590 -6.78 -5.76 1.89
C VAL A 590 -7.32 -6.52 0.70
N ASP A 591 -8.39 -7.27 0.93
CA ASP A 591 -9.18 -7.90 -0.12
C ASP A 591 -10.34 -6.99 -0.52
N ASN A 592 -10.73 -7.03 -1.80
CA ASN A 592 -11.94 -6.38 -2.29
C ASN A 592 -12.94 -7.47 -2.66
N VAL A 593 -14.15 -7.39 -2.09
CA VAL A 593 -15.21 -8.37 -2.33
C VAL A 593 -16.31 -7.73 -3.17
N ASP A 594 -16.96 -8.55 -4.00
CA ASP A 594 -17.93 -8.04 -4.97
C ASP A 594 -19.31 -7.77 -4.33
N PHE A 595 -19.67 -8.54 -3.30
CA PHE A 595 -21.00 -8.48 -2.67
C PHE A 595 -20.93 -8.51 -1.14
N PRO A 596 -21.89 -7.89 -0.44
CA PRO A 596 -22.08 -8.08 1.00
C PRO A 596 -22.35 -9.55 1.34
N GLY A 597 -21.92 -10.00 2.51
CA GLY A 597 -22.16 -11.38 2.97
C GLY A 597 -20.99 -12.01 3.72
N ASN A 598 -21.05 -13.33 3.89
CA ASN A 598 -20.09 -14.07 4.70
C ASN A 598 -18.89 -14.55 3.88
N TYR A 599 -17.69 -14.24 4.36
CA TYR A 599 -16.42 -14.68 3.78
C TYR A 599 -15.56 -15.36 4.83
N ASN A 600 -14.89 -16.44 4.45
CA ASN A 600 -13.89 -17.09 5.32
C ASN A 600 -12.49 -16.89 4.74
N TYR A 601 -11.54 -16.55 5.60
CA TYR A 601 -10.14 -16.38 5.22
C TYR A 601 -9.26 -17.35 5.99
N LYS A 602 -8.27 -17.90 5.29
CA LYS A 602 -7.20 -18.74 5.85
C LYS A 602 -5.87 -18.23 5.36
N ILE A 603 -4.84 -18.36 6.18
CA ILE A 603 -3.47 -17.97 5.82
C ILE A 603 -2.50 -19.14 5.93
N ALA A 604 -1.58 -19.23 4.98
CA ALA A 604 -0.44 -20.13 5.01
C ALA A 604 0.85 -19.31 4.96
N GLY A 605 1.88 -19.80 5.64
CA GLY A 605 3.21 -19.22 5.63
C GLY A 605 4.09 -19.84 4.54
N ILE A 606 5.03 -19.06 4.02
CA ILE A 606 6.16 -19.53 3.22
C ILE A 606 7.43 -19.10 3.94
N ASP A 607 8.31 -20.05 4.21
CA ASP A 607 9.59 -19.77 4.84
C ASP A 607 10.68 -19.30 3.86
N ILE A 608 11.88 -19.07 4.38
CA ILE A 608 13.01 -18.54 3.61
C ILE A 608 13.55 -19.51 2.54
N PHE A 609 13.19 -20.80 2.60
CA PHE A 609 13.57 -21.81 1.63
C PHE A 609 12.50 -22.05 0.55
N GLY A 610 11.28 -21.56 0.79
CA GLY A 610 10.12 -21.72 -0.08
C GLY A 610 9.14 -22.81 0.35
N ARG A 611 9.29 -23.38 1.54
CA ARG A 611 8.36 -24.38 2.08
C ARG A 611 7.08 -23.70 2.51
N GLN A 612 5.95 -24.18 2.00
CA GLN A 612 4.64 -23.69 2.38
C GLN A 612 4.13 -24.47 3.59
N THR A 613 3.63 -23.78 4.60
CA THR A 613 2.91 -24.43 5.71
C THR A 613 1.54 -24.92 5.24
N GLU A 614 0.92 -25.74 6.06
CA GLU A 614 -0.54 -25.90 6.00
C GLU A 614 -1.24 -24.55 6.23
N TYR A 615 -2.49 -24.44 5.80
CA TYR A 615 -3.32 -23.28 6.15
C TYR A 615 -3.68 -23.34 7.64
N GLY A 616 -3.57 -22.21 8.32
CA GLY A 616 -3.99 -22.07 9.71
C GLY A 616 -5.50 -22.02 9.88
N ASP A 617 -5.93 -21.64 11.09
CA ASP A 617 -7.34 -21.49 11.42
C ASP A 617 -8.04 -20.46 10.51
N SER A 618 -9.32 -20.71 10.25
CA SER A 618 -10.14 -19.81 9.45
C SER A 618 -10.71 -18.68 10.31
N VAL A 619 -10.79 -17.48 9.74
CA VAL A 619 -11.59 -16.39 10.30
C VAL A 619 -12.78 -16.12 9.39
N SER A 620 -13.97 -16.03 9.98
CA SER A 620 -15.20 -15.65 9.27
C SER A 620 -15.48 -14.17 9.50
N ILE A 621 -15.90 -13.46 8.47
CA ILE A 621 -16.36 -12.08 8.54
C ILE A 621 -17.64 -11.92 7.74
N ASN A 622 -18.60 -11.21 8.32
CA ASN A 622 -19.79 -10.74 7.61
C ASN A 622 -19.54 -9.31 7.14
N VAL A 623 -19.52 -9.10 5.82
CA VAL A 623 -19.40 -7.79 5.20
C VAL A 623 -20.80 -7.20 5.11
N SER A 624 -21.04 -6.11 5.83
CA SER A 624 -22.35 -5.47 5.93
C SER A 624 -22.76 -4.80 4.61
N GLU A 625 -24.03 -4.93 4.26
CA GLU A 625 -24.67 -4.20 3.15
C GLU A 625 -24.56 -2.69 3.36
N THR A 626 -24.59 -2.21 4.61
CA THR A 626 -24.49 -0.78 4.94
C THR A 626 -23.16 -0.14 4.56
N LEU A 627 -22.13 -0.93 4.24
CA LEU A 627 -20.84 -0.42 3.74
C LEU A 627 -20.89 -0.14 2.23
N TYR A 628 -21.88 -0.69 1.52
CA TYR A 628 -22.11 -0.43 0.11
C TYR A 628 -22.91 0.87 -0.02
N PRO A 629 -22.38 1.93 -0.66
CA PRO A 629 -23.11 3.19 -0.79
C PRO A 629 -24.32 3.02 -1.71
N ALA A 630 -25.44 3.64 -1.35
CA ALA A 630 -26.61 3.70 -2.22
C ALA A 630 -26.29 4.44 -3.54
N PRO A 631 -26.94 4.09 -4.66
CA PRO A 631 -26.63 4.69 -5.95
C PRO A 631 -27.04 6.18 -6.03
N PRO A 632 -26.40 6.97 -6.91
CA PRO A 632 -26.74 8.38 -7.11
C PRO A 632 -28.16 8.58 -7.63
N VAL A 633 -28.82 9.63 -7.17
CA VAL A 633 -30.18 9.97 -7.63
C VAL A 633 -30.14 10.53 -9.06
N PRO A 634 -31.01 10.07 -9.99
CA PRO A 634 -31.07 10.60 -11.36
C PRO A 634 -31.28 12.12 -11.43
N ALA A 635 -30.62 12.77 -12.39
CA ALA A 635 -30.63 14.23 -12.54
C ALA A 635 -31.62 14.71 -13.62
N ASN A 636 -32.04 15.98 -13.54
CA ASN A 636 -32.82 16.68 -14.57
C ASN A 636 -34.04 15.88 -15.08
N ILE A 637 -34.95 15.54 -14.16
CA ILE A 637 -36.20 14.88 -14.55
C ILE A 637 -37.12 15.86 -15.27
N GLU A 638 -37.64 15.42 -16.41
CA GLU A 638 -38.68 16.10 -17.15
C GLU A 638 -39.82 15.13 -17.42
N ALA A 639 -41.05 15.65 -17.38
CA ALA A 639 -42.25 14.89 -17.66
C ALA A 639 -43.22 15.73 -18.49
N ARG A 640 -44.07 15.07 -19.26
CA ARG A 640 -45.11 15.73 -20.06
C ARG A 640 -46.25 14.80 -20.44
N TYR A 641 -47.45 15.36 -20.44
CA TYR A 641 -48.67 14.70 -20.87
C TYR A 641 -48.86 14.87 -22.37
N LEU A 642 -48.98 13.76 -23.09
CA LEU A 642 -49.20 13.73 -24.53
C LEU A 642 -50.69 13.46 -24.79
N ASP A 643 -51.35 14.44 -25.40
CA ASP A 643 -52.77 14.38 -25.76
C ASP A 643 -52.90 14.30 -27.29
N PRO A 644 -53.58 13.29 -27.86
CA PRO A 644 -53.85 13.20 -29.30
C PRO A 644 -54.49 14.45 -29.90
N ASP A 645 -55.27 15.20 -29.11
CA ASP A 645 -55.94 16.44 -29.52
C ASP A 645 -55.05 17.68 -29.37
N ASP A 646 -53.78 17.55 -28.94
CA ASP A 646 -52.84 18.67 -28.86
C ASP A 646 -52.21 19.00 -30.24
N PRO A 647 -52.54 20.17 -30.85
CA PRO A 647 -52.02 20.54 -32.17
C PRO A 647 -50.52 20.87 -32.17
N TRP A 648 -49.93 21.14 -30.99
CA TRP A 648 -48.57 21.63 -30.84
C TRP A 648 -47.55 20.55 -30.44
N LEU A 649 -47.95 19.28 -30.45
CA LEU A 649 -47.02 18.18 -30.22
C LEU A 649 -45.87 18.18 -31.25
N SER A 650 -44.66 17.92 -30.75
CA SER A 650 -43.49 17.74 -31.60
C SER A 650 -43.65 16.50 -32.49
N VAL A 651 -42.85 16.41 -33.56
CA VAL A 651 -42.86 15.24 -34.45
C VAL A 651 -42.57 13.96 -33.66
N ALA A 652 -41.64 14.01 -32.71
CA ALA A 652 -41.29 12.88 -31.86
C ALA A 652 -42.45 12.47 -30.94
N ASP A 653 -43.26 13.41 -30.43
CA ASP A 653 -44.40 13.10 -29.55
C ASP A 653 -45.59 12.55 -30.30
N LYS A 654 -45.83 13.05 -31.50
CA LYS A 654 -46.84 12.47 -32.40
C LYS A 654 -46.50 11.03 -32.70
N GLN A 655 -45.22 10.70 -32.93
CA GLN A 655 -44.79 9.33 -33.12
C GLN A 655 -45.03 8.48 -31.86
N ARG A 656 -44.66 8.99 -30.67
CA ARG A 656 -44.91 8.28 -29.39
C ARG A 656 -46.39 7.99 -29.14
N LEU A 657 -47.27 8.94 -29.44
CA LEU A 657 -48.70 8.72 -29.36
C LEU A 657 -49.15 7.63 -30.34
N MET A 658 -48.68 7.66 -31.59
CA MET A 658 -49.00 6.61 -32.56
C MET A 658 -48.52 5.23 -32.10
N ASP A 659 -47.33 5.16 -31.52
CA ASP A 659 -46.76 3.93 -30.96
C ASP A 659 -47.59 3.43 -29.75
N ASN A 660 -48.22 4.36 -29.01
CA ASN A 660 -49.20 4.08 -27.95
C ASN A 660 -50.64 3.86 -28.46
N GLY A 661 -50.84 3.53 -29.73
CA GLY A 661 -52.18 3.32 -30.28
C GLY A 661 -53.02 4.60 -30.44
N ASN A 662 -52.38 5.77 -30.41
CA ASN A 662 -52.99 7.10 -30.43
C ASN A 662 -53.88 7.39 -29.20
N GLU A 663 -53.56 6.76 -28.06
CA GLU A 663 -54.16 7.03 -26.75
C GLU A 663 -53.26 7.96 -25.92
N PRO A 664 -53.82 8.78 -25.01
CA PRO A 664 -53.03 9.68 -24.17
C PRO A 664 -52.01 8.95 -23.30
N CYS A 665 -50.82 9.53 -23.14
CA CYS A 665 -49.73 8.93 -22.35
C CYS A 665 -48.84 9.96 -21.66
N LEU A 666 -47.98 9.51 -20.73
CA LEU A 666 -46.97 10.35 -20.08
C LEU A 666 -45.58 10.02 -20.64
N ALA A 667 -44.87 11.01 -21.15
CA ALA A 667 -43.45 10.87 -21.50
C ALA A 667 -42.58 11.39 -20.35
N VAL A 668 -41.64 10.58 -19.88
CA VAL A 668 -40.74 10.88 -18.77
C VAL A 668 -39.29 10.72 -19.24
N SER A 669 -38.43 11.68 -18.92
CA SER A 669 -37.00 11.66 -19.25
C SER A 669 -36.12 12.15 -18.12
N TRP A 670 -34.88 11.67 -18.07
CA TRP A 670 -33.88 12.05 -17.06
C TRP A 670 -32.45 11.93 -17.59
N GLN A 671 -31.50 12.47 -16.84
CA GLN A 671 -30.08 12.48 -17.17
C GLN A 671 -29.26 11.64 -16.19
N TRP A 672 -28.25 10.98 -16.74
CA TRP A 672 -27.24 10.20 -16.03
C TRP A 672 -25.84 10.58 -16.51
N PRO A 673 -25.11 11.42 -15.76
CA PRO A 673 -23.74 11.78 -16.08
C PRO A 673 -22.79 10.58 -15.98
N ASP A 674 -21.74 10.54 -16.80
CA ASP A 674 -20.70 9.48 -16.75
C ASP A 674 -20.02 9.39 -15.36
N THR A 675 -20.01 10.48 -14.57
CA THR A 675 -19.52 10.46 -13.18
C THR A 675 -20.37 9.62 -12.24
N PHE A 676 -21.63 9.36 -12.56
CA PHE A 676 -22.50 8.46 -11.79
C PHE A 676 -22.18 7.00 -12.10
N ASP A 677 -21.80 6.67 -13.35
CA ASP A 677 -21.26 5.35 -13.70
C ASP A 677 -19.93 5.08 -13.00
N ASP A 678 -19.09 6.11 -12.84
CA ASP A 678 -17.86 5.98 -12.05
C ASP A 678 -18.13 5.73 -10.55
N GLN A 679 -19.28 6.16 -10.02
CA GLN A 679 -19.64 6.01 -8.60
C GLN A 679 -20.39 4.70 -8.32
N SER A 680 -21.34 4.36 -9.19
CA SER A 680 -22.20 3.17 -9.09
C SER A 680 -22.39 2.54 -10.48
N PRO A 681 -21.38 1.80 -10.97
CA PRO A 681 -21.47 1.09 -12.25
C PRO A 681 -22.49 -0.05 -12.24
N GLY A 682 -22.93 -0.49 -11.05
CA GLY A 682 -23.87 -1.58 -10.86
C GLY A 682 -25.35 -1.21 -11.03
N VAL A 683 -25.68 0.05 -11.37
CA VAL A 683 -27.07 0.46 -11.57
C VAL A 683 -27.67 -0.30 -12.75
N SER A 684 -28.61 -1.18 -12.44
CA SER A 684 -29.27 -2.09 -13.38
C SER A 684 -30.60 -1.53 -13.88
N ASP A 685 -31.24 -0.67 -13.08
CA ASP A 685 -32.62 -0.23 -13.31
C ASP A 685 -32.96 1.16 -12.76
N PHE A 686 -34.06 1.73 -13.27
CA PHE A 686 -34.69 2.95 -12.76
C PHE A 686 -36.17 2.72 -12.46
N HIS A 687 -36.62 3.20 -11.29
CA HIS A 687 -38.03 3.14 -10.91
C HIS A 687 -38.67 4.53 -11.03
N ILE A 688 -39.86 4.57 -11.64
CA ILE A 688 -40.66 5.78 -11.77
C ILE A 688 -41.77 5.75 -10.71
N HIS A 689 -41.84 6.83 -9.94
CA HIS A 689 -42.85 7.04 -8.91
C HIS A 689 -43.81 8.15 -9.35
N LEU A 690 -45.11 7.83 -9.38
CA LEU A 690 -46.17 8.71 -9.85
C LEU A 690 -47.21 8.97 -8.75
N GLN A 691 -47.57 10.24 -8.56
CA GLN A 691 -48.67 10.67 -7.69
C GLN A 691 -49.54 11.71 -8.40
N THR A 692 -50.86 11.61 -8.25
CA THR A 692 -51.82 12.62 -8.72
C THR A 692 -52.02 13.74 -7.69
N GLY A 693 -52.37 14.94 -8.15
CA GLY A 693 -52.59 16.12 -7.31
C GLY A 693 -51.30 16.91 -7.02
N TRP A 694 -51.35 17.77 -6.01
CA TRP A 694 -50.19 18.52 -5.53
C TRP A 694 -49.57 17.85 -4.31
N LEU A 695 -48.23 17.73 -4.28
CA LEU A 695 -47.55 17.25 -3.08
C LEU A 695 -47.71 18.27 -1.95
N ASN A 696 -48.17 17.78 -0.80
CA ASN A 696 -48.32 18.57 0.43
C ASN A 696 -49.24 19.81 0.28
N GLN A 697 -50.12 19.81 -0.73
CA GLN A 697 -51.14 20.83 -0.94
C GLN A 697 -52.44 20.18 -1.39
N ILE A 698 -53.56 20.57 -0.81
CA ILE A 698 -54.90 20.11 -1.21
C ILE A 698 -55.68 21.32 -1.70
N ARG A 699 -56.20 21.26 -2.92
CA ARG A 699 -57.12 22.26 -3.44
C ARG A 699 -58.51 22.10 -2.86
N ALA A 700 -59.14 23.25 -2.66
CA ALA A 700 -60.29 23.34 -1.80
C ALA A 700 -61.12 24.59 -2.08
N GLU A 701 -62.41 24.55 -1.77
CA GLU A 701 -63.28 25.71 -1.74
C GLU A 701 -63.94 25.84 -0.37
N VAL A 702 -63.83 27.03 0.23
CA VAL A 702 -64.58 27.36 1.43
C VAL A 702 -66.01 27.70 1.02
N THR A 703 -66.96 26.86 1.41
CA THR A 703 -68.38 27.01 1.07
C THR A 703 -69.17 27.69 2.18
N GLU A 704 -68.80 27.46 3.44
CA GLU A 704 -69.48 28.01 4.61
C GLU A 704 -68.49 28.33 5.72
N VAL A 705 -68.73 29.43 6.44
CA VAL A 705 -67.93 29.87 7.60
C VAL A 705 -68.89 30.21 8.73
N ILE A 706 -68.82 29.46 9.83
CA ILE A 706 -69.63 29.65 11.03
C ILE A 706 -68.70 30.11 12.17
N ASP A 707 -68.77 31.38 12.54
CA ASP A 707 -68.14 31.89 13.77
C ASP A 707 -68.99 31.48 14.98
N ASN A 708 -68.39 30.72 15.90
CA ASN A 708 -69.09 30.19 17.08
C ASN A 708 -69.22 31.22 18.21
N GLY A 709 -68.60 32.40 18.07
CA GLY A 709 -68.69 33.51 19.03
C GLY A 709 -67.81 33.34 20.28
N ASP A 710 -67.04 32.25 20.37
CA ASP A 710 -66.13 31.92 21.47
C ASP A 710 -64.64 32.03 21.07
N GLY A 711 -64.36 32.61 19.91
CA GLY A 711 -63.02 32.68 19.31
C GLY A 711 -62.69 31.48 18.41
N THR A 712 -63.61 30.55 18.22
CA THR A 712 -63.50 29.45 17.25
C THR A 712 -64.43 29.63 16.06
N ALA A 713 -64.03 29.10 14.90
CA ALA A 713 -64.89 29.00 13.73
C ALA A 713 -64.88 27.60 13.15
N THR A 714 -66.05 27.17 12.66
CA THR A 714 -66.21 25.95 11.86
C THR A 714 -66.35 26.36 10.41
N VAL A 715 -65.43 25.92 9.56
CA VAL A 715 -65.39 26.24 8.14
C VAL A 715 -65.64 24.97 7.35
N THR A 716 -66.70 24.95 6.55
CA THR A 716 -66.99 23.85 5.64
C THR A 716 -66.17 24.04 4.37
N VAL A 717 -65.42 23.02 4.02
CA VAL A 717 -64.54 22.98 2.85
C VAL A 717 -64.90 21.79 1.99
N ILE A 718 -64.93 22.00 0.68
CA ILE A 718 -65.03 20.93 -0.32
C ILE A 718 -63.67 20.83 -1.02
N THR A 719 -63.08 19.64 -1.03
CA THR A 719 -61.81 19.34 -1.74
C THR A 719 -62.10 18.50 -2.97
N ASP A 720 -61.29 18.65 -4.01
CA ASP A 720 -61.38 17.96 -5.30
C ASP A 720 -60.27 16.91 -5.52
N GLU A 721 -59.46 16.64 -4.48
CA GLU A 721 -58.20 15.89 -4.64
C GLU A 721 -58.04 14.67 -3.71
N ILE A 722 -58.81 14.53 -2.61
CA ILE A 722 -58.64 13.45 -1.62
C ILE A 722 -59.97 13.07 -0.95
N ALA A 723 -60.39 11.80 -1.11
CA ALA A 723 -61.62 11.26 -0.48
C ALA A 723 -61.44 10.85 1.00
N ASP A 724 -60.25 10.36 1.38
CA ASP A 724 -59.97 9.85 2.73
C ASP A 724 -59.09 10.85 3.52
N ILE A 725 -59.72 11.85 4.14
CA ILE A 725 -59.06 12.77 5.08
C ILE A 725 -59.43 12.37 6.51
N PRO A 726 -58.51 11.80 7.33
CA PRO A 726 -58.82 11.39 8.69
C PRO A 726 -59.14 12.57 9.62
N VAL A 727 -59.92 12.32 10.68
CA VAL A 727 -60.18 13.30 11.74
C VAL A 727 -58.86 13.84 12.31
N ASN A 728 -58.75 15.16 12.44
CA ASN A 728 -57.59 15.88 12.98
C ASN A 728 -56.25 15.69 12.25
N SER A 729 -56.24 15.07 11.07
CA SER A 729 -55.03 14.94 10.24
C SER A 729 -54.49 16.27 9.74
N LEU A 730 -55.34 17.31 9.67
CA LEU A 730 -54.95 18.67 9.28
C LEU A 730 -54.54 19.55 10.47
N ASN A 731 -54.34 19.01 11.66
CA ASN A 731 -53.87 19.79 12.80
C ASN A 731 -52.50 20.42 12.51
N ASN A 732 -52.33 21.69 12.87
CA ASN A 732 -51.16 22.52 12.60
C ASN A 732 -50.90 22.80 11.10
N CYS A 733 -51.71 22.25 10.19
CA CYS A 733 -51.68 22.61 8.77
C CYS A 733 -52.25 24.02 8.57
N ARG A 734 -52.12 24.56 7.35
CA ARG A 734 -52.57 25.92 7.06
C ARG A 734 -53.57 25.96 5.92
N LEU A 735 -54.65 26.70 6.10
CA LEU A 735 -55.55 27.08 5.01
C LEU A 735 -55.12 28.45 4.47
N GLN A 736 -54.86 28.51 3.17
CA GLN A 736 -54.52 29.75 2.46
C GLN A 736 -55.71 30.23 1.64
N THR A 737 -56.13 31.48 1.86
CA THR A 737 -57.04 32.20 0.95
C THR A 737 -56.36 33.45 0.43
N LYS A 738 -56.33 33.64 -0.89
CA LYS A 738 -55.67 34.80 -1.54
C LYS A 738 -54.21 34.97 -1.07
N GLN A 739 -53.95 35.90 -0.15
CA GLN A 739 -52.62 36.21 0.41
C GLN A 739 -52.51 35.97 1.93
N ARG A 740 -53.51 35.33 2.55
CA ARG A 740 -53.55 35.09 4.01
C ARG A 740 -53.49 33.61 4.32
N PHE A 741 -52.87 33.29 5.45
CA PHE A 741 -52.75 31.94 6.00
C PHE A 741 -53.49 31.86 7.32
N TYR A 742 -54.19 30.75 7.53
CA TYR A 742 -54.96 30.45 8.72
C TYR A 742 -54.52 29.09 9.25
N GLU A 743 -54.14 29.03 10.51
CA GLU A 743 -53.70 27.77 11.15
C GLU A 743 -54.90 26.91 11.53
N ILE A 744 -54.86 25.65 11.13
CA ILE A 744 -55.92 24.68 11.36
C ILE A 744 -55.70 24.01 12.72
N THR A 745 -56.73 24.00 13.54
CA THR A 745 -56.69 23.43 14.91
C THR A 745 -57.43 22.09 15.03
N GLY A 746 -58.19 21.71 14.01
CA GLY A 746 -59.01 20.51 13.97
C GLY A 746 -59.65 20.31 12.61
N ASN A 747 -59.99 19.07 12.26
CA ASN A 747 -60.88 18.78 11.14
C ASN A 747 -61.72 17.52 11.42
N THR A 748 -62.92 17.47 10.85
CA THR A 748 -63.71 16.23 10.77
C THR A 748 -63.18 15.31 9.68
N GLU A 749 -63.62 14.05 9.68
CA GLU A 749 -63.41 13.13 8.57
C GLU A 749 -63.96 13.73 7.25
N GLY A 750 -63.27 13.47 6.14
CA GLY A 750 -63.76 13.76 4.81
C GLY A 750 -64.94 12.87 4.47
N LEU A 751 -66.08 13.46 4.11
CA LEU A 751 -67.24 12.72 3.64
C LEU A 751 -67.23 12.75 2.12
N ASP A 752 -67.11 11.57 1.50
CA ASP A 752 -67.27 11.38 0.05
C ASP A 752 -68.64 11.89 -0.40
N ASP A 753 -68.64 12.82 -1.35
CA ASP A 753 -69.86 13.44 -1.88
C ASP A 753 -70.57 12.53 -2.92
N GLY A 754 -70.05 11.31 -3.16
CA GLY A 754 -70.66 10.27 -3.97
C GLY A 754 -70.18 10.24 -5.42
N ASP A 755 -69.20 11.07 -5.78
CA ASP A 755 -68.49 11.07 -7.06
C ASP A 755 -67.11 10.40 -6.98
N GLY A 756 -66.66 10.03 -5.78
CA GLY A 756 -65.37 9.38 -5.52
C GLY A 756 -64.16 10.29 -5.74
N LEU A 757 -64.37 11.61 -5.92
CA LEU A 757 -63.34 12.59 -6.26
C LEU A 757 -63.40 13.81 -5.35
N SER A 758 -64.57 14.17 -4.81
CA SER A 758 -64.71 15.27 -3.86
C SER A 758 -65.03 14.83 -2.44
N SER A 759 -64.59 15.63 -1.48
CA SER A 759 -64.92 15.42 -0.08
C SER A 759 -65.27 16.69 0.64
N THR A 760 -66.35 16.61 1.40
CA THR A 760 -66.77 17.67 2.31
C THR A 760 -66.23 17.40 3.70
N LEU A 761 -65.51 18.37 4.27
CA LEU A 761 -65.03 18.33 5.65
C LEU A 761 -65.25 19.67 6.38
N LYS A 762 -65.34 19.60 7.70
CA LYS A 762 -65.41 20.78 8.57
C LYS A 762 -64.06 21.00 9.24
N ILE A 763 -63.49 22.18 9.03
CA ILE A 763 -62.20 22.61 9.57
C ILE A 763 -62.44 23.59 10.71
N ILE A 764 -61.72 23.39 11.81
CA ILE A 764 -61.82 24.17 13.04
C ILE A 764 -60.64 25.14 13.11
N PHE A 765 -60.96 26.42 13.26
CA PHE A 765 -59.99 27.49 13.49
C PHE A 765 -60.15 28.06 14.90
N ASN A 766 -59.05 28.53 15.48
CA ASN A 766 -59.05 29.29 16.72
C ASN A 766 -58.31 30.62 16.50
N SER A 767 -59.00 31.73 16.67
CA SER A 767 -58.47 33.07 16.44
C SER A 767 -59.09 34.06 17.42
N ALA A 768 -58.28 34.53 18.39
CA ALA A 768 -58.71 35.53 19.36
C ALA A 768 -59.14 36.87 18.72
N SER A 769 -58.74 37.13 17.48
CA SER A 769 -59.14 38.33 16.72
C SER A 769 -60.39 38.12 15.85
N HIS A 770 -61.02 36.94 15.88
CA HIS A 770 -62.13 36.57 14.99
C HIS A 770 -61.82 36.79 13.50
N ASP A 771 -60.55 36.63 13.10
CA ASP A 771 -60.14 36.69 11.69
C ASP A 771 -60.13 35.25 11.15
N PHE A 772 -61.12 34.93 10.32
CA PHE A 772 -61.36 33.60 9.77
C PHE A 772 -61.36 33.64 8.23
N PRO A 773 -61.15 32.49 7.56
CA PRO A 773 -61.19 32.41 6.10
C PRO A 773 -62.51 32.96 5.53
N GLN A 774 -62.46 33.59 4.36
CA GLN A 774 -63.67 33.97 3.60
C GLN A 774 -64.05 32.87 2.61
N SER A 775 -65.31 32.84 2.19
CA SER A 775 -65.77 31.93 1.16
C SER A 775 -65.06 32.13 -0.18
N GLY A 776 -64.89 31.04 -0.91
CA GLY A 776 -64.19 30.99 -2.19
C GLY A 776 -62.96 30.06 -2.18
N PRO A 777 -62.17 30.08 -3.26
CA PRO A 777 -61.09 29.12 -3.47
C PRO A 777 -59.98 29.28 -2.42
N CYS A 778 -59.53 28.15 -1.89
CA CYS A 778 -58.48 28.05 -0.91
C CYS A 778 -57.53 26.90 -1.20
N MET A 779 -56.42 26.85 -0.47
CA MET A 779 -55.44 25.78 -0.54
C MET A 779 -55.10 25.35 0.87
N LEU A 780 -55.12 24.05 1.14
CA LEU A 780 -54.65 23.48 2.40
C LEU A 780 -53.19 23.09 2.23
N ALA A 781 -52.28 23.79 2.88
CA ALA A 781 -50.86 23.45 2.95
C ALA A 781 -50.65 22.44 4.07
N ILE A 782 -50.11 21.28 3.72
CA ILE A 782 -49.82 20.17 4.63
C ILE A 782 -48.43 20.36 5.22
N GLU A 783 -48.35 20.47 6.54
CA GLU A 783 -47.10 20.67 7.26
C GLU A 783 -46.43 19.33 7.59
N LYS A 784 -45.11 19.33 7.82
CA LYS A 784 -44.28 18.12 7.96
C LYS A 784 -44.74 17.19 9.10
N GLU A 785 -45.37 17.76 10.12
CA GLU A 785 -45.86 17.07 11.31
C GLU A 785 -47.21 16.36 11.09
N SER A 786 -47.87 16.58 9.94
CA SER A 786 -49.12 15.91 9.58
C SER A 786 -48.87 14.51 9.03
N ASP A 787 -49.76 13.57 9.35
CA ASP A 787 -49.78 12.22 8.77
C ASP A 787 -50.08 12.22 7.26
N LEU A 788 -50.58 13.34 6.71
CA LEU A 788 -50.82 13.53 5.27
C LEU A 788 -49.57 14.04 4.53
N PHE A 789 -48.48 14.35 5.22
CA PHE A 789 -47.27 14.88 4.60
C PHE A 789 -46.48 13.80 3.86
N ALA A 790 -46.20 14.06 2.59
CA ALA A 790 -45.34 13.24 1.74
C ALA A 790 -43.90 13.82 1.69
N ASP A 791 -42.92 13.10 2.26
CA ASP A 791 -41.50 13.41 2.07
C ASP A 791 -41.05 12.94 0.68
N TYR A 792 -40.94 13.90 -0.24
CA TYR A 792 -40.58 13.67 -1.64
C TYR A 792 -39.17 13.07 -1.84
N ARG A 793 -38.34 12.97 -0.79
CA ARG A 793 -37.01 12.35 -0.84
C ARG A 793 -37.02 10.86 -0.52
N ASN A 794 -38.13 10.32 -0.02
CA ASN A 794 -38.25 8.91 0.34
C ASN A 794 -39.14 8.18 -0.67
N ALA A 795 -38.55 7.26 -1.44
CA ALA A 795 -39.26 6.46 -2.45
C ALA A 795 -40.48 5.71 -1.87
N THR A 796 -40.41 5.26 -0.61
CA THR A 796 -41.48 4.49 0.04
C THR A 796 -42.70 5.32 0.45
N ALA A 797 -42.59 6.66 0.43
CA ALA A 797 -43.70 7.57 0.75
C ALA A 797 -44.62 7.85 -0.45
N TRP A 798 -44.23 7.44 -1.68
CA TRP A 798 -45.02 7.61 -2.89
C TRP A 798 -45.94 6.39 -3.08
N SER A 799 -47.18 6.49 -2.60
CA SER A 799 -48.02 5.31 -2.32
C SER A 799 -48.89 4.78 -3.46
N HIS A 800 -48.93 5.42 -4.64
CA HIS A 800 -49.95 5.08 -5.64
C HIS A 800 -49.46 4.25 -6.84
N TYR A 801 -48.31 4.53 -7.45
CA TYR A 801 -47.80 3.72 -8.57
C TYR A 801 -46.25 3.71 -8.64
N LYS A 802 -45.63 2.58 -8.29
CA LYS A 802 -44.22 2.26 -8.62
C LYS A 802 -44.19 1.52 -9.94
N LEU A 803 -43.70 2.18 -10.99
CA LEU A 803 -43.60 1.62 -12.34
C LEU A 803 -42.14 1.33 -12.66
N HIS A 804 -41.87 0.09 -13.06
CA HIS A 804 -40.57 -0.29 -13.60
C HIS A 804 -40.41 0.37 -14.97
N SER A 805 -39.40 1.22 -15.15
CA SER A 805 -39.18 1.92 -16.42
C SER A 805 -38.65 1.00 -17.52
N GLY A 806 -38.13 -0.17 -17.13
CA GLY A 806 -37.40 -1.12 -17.96
C GLY A 806 -35.92 -1.13 -17.58
N THR A 807 -35.22 -2.25 -17.80
CA THR A 807 -33.78 -2.33 -17.51
C THR A 807 -33.03 -1.20 -18.22
N ARG A 808 -31.96 -0.71 -17.60
CA ARG A 808 -31.17 0.41 -18.13
C ARG A 808 -30.77 0.23 -19.61
N ASP A 809 -30.43 -1.00 -20.01
CA ASP A 809 -30.05 -1.34 -21.39
C ASP A 809 -31.21 -1.38 -22.39
N ALA A 810 -32.45 -1.54 -21.90
CA ALA A 810 -33.66 -1.58 -22.73
C ALA A 810 -34.27 -0.18 -22.97
N LEU A 811 -33.84 0.83 -22.23
CA LEU A 811 -34.30 2.21 -22.38
C LEU A 811 -33.68 2.90 -23.59
N PHE A 812 -34.40 3.85 -24.18
CA PHE A 812 -33.85 4.70 -25.23
C PHE A 812 -32.81 5.65 -24.62
N VAL A 813 -31.58 5.63 -25.15
CA VAL A 813 -30.45 6.44 -24.67
C VAL A 813 -29.94 7.36 -25.78
N GLU A 814 -30.01 8.66 -25.55
CA GLU A 814 -29.25 9.65 -26.33
C GLU A 814 -28.03 10.08 -25.50
N ARG A 815 -26.82 9.75 -25.98
CA ARG A 815 -25.58 10.16 -25.32
C ARG A 815 -25.07 11.45 -25.93
N ILE A 816 -24.99 12.50 -25.13
CA ILE A 816 -24.42 13.79 -25.52
C ILE A 816 -23.01 13.88 -24.93
N VAL A 817 -22.04 14.21 -25.77
CA VAL A 817 -20.67 14.51 -25.35
C VAL A 817 -20.48 16.00 -25.54
N GLU A 818 -20.18 16.73 -24.46
CA GLU A 818 -19.90 18.18 -24.55
C GLU A 818 -18.68 18.44 -25.44
N GLU A 819 -18.66 19.57 -26.15
CA GLU A 819 -17.63 19.94 -27.15
C GLU A 819 -16.19 19.92 -26.61
N ASP A 820 -16.02 20.04 -25.29
CA ASP A 820 -14.72 20.01 -24.60
C ASP A 820 -14.26 18.60 -24.17
N GLY A 821 -15.05 17.55 -24.43
CA GLY A 821 -14.71 16.16 -24.17
C GLY A 821 -14.60 15.78 -22.69
N ALA A 822 -15.11 16.61 -21.77
CA ALA A 822 -14.86 16.47 -20.34
C ALA A 822 -15.82 15.53 -19.60
N VAL A 823 -17.11 15.47 -19.98
CA VAL A 823 -18.13 14.61 -19.34
C VAL A 823 -19.18 14.20 -20.39
N GLY A 824 -19.44 12.90 -20.53
CA GLY A 824 -20.60 12.41 -21.26
C GLY A 824 -21.84 12.40 -20.37
N ILE A 825 -23.00 12.72 -20.95
CA ILE A 825 -24.30 12.65 -20.26
C ILE A 825 -25.21 11.74 -21.08
N SER A 826 -25.76 10.72 -20.43
CA SER A 826 -26.76 9.83 -21.00
C SER A 826 -28.16 10.34 -20.69
N HIS A 827 -28.98 10.58 -21.71
CA HIS A 827 -30.38 10.96 -21.56
C HIS A 827 -31.25 9.72 -21.73
N PHE A 828 -31.95 9.34 -20.66
CA PHE A 828 -32.90 8.24 -20.64
C PHE A 828 -34.32 8.77 -20.81
N MET A 829 -35.18 7.97 -21.45
CA MET A 829 -36.59 8.32 -21.64
C MET A 829 -37.47 7.08 -21.76
N THR A 830 -38.67 7.16 -21.20
CA THR A 830 -39.72 6.13 -21.32
C THR A 830 -41.11 6.75 -21.41
N THR A 831 -42.10 5.93 -21.79
CA THR A 831 -43.51 6.34 -21.92
C THR A 831 -44.40 5.47 -21.03
N ILE A 832 -45.28 6.10 -20.26
CA ILE A 832 -46.33 5.44 -19.47
C ILE A 832 -47.61 5.45 -20.30
N SER A 833 -47.94 4.28 -20.86
CA SER A 833 -49.01 4.08 -21.85
C SER A 833 -50.44 4.27 -21.33
N ASP A 834 -50.69 3.98 -20.06
CA ASP A 834 -52.02 4.04 -19.44
C ASP A 834 -51.92 4.85 -18.14
N PRO A 835 -51.99 6.19 -18.21
CA PRO A 835 -51.95 7.02 -17.02
C PRO A 835 -53.19 6.76 -16.16
N PRO A 836 -53.05 6.64 -14.83
CA PRO A 836 -54.12 6.16 -13.95
C PRO A 836 -55.38 7.03 -13.95
N TYR A 837 -55.27 8.30 -14.35
CA TYR A 837 -56.39 9.22 -14.55
C TYR A 837 -56.19 9.96 -15.88
N ILE A 838 -57.28 10.36 -16.54
CA ILE A 838 -57.25 11.10 -17.82
C ILE A 838 -58.19 12.31 -17.68
N PRO A 839 -57.80 13.51 -18.15
CA PRO A 839 -58.66 14.69 -18.05
C PRO A 839 -59.96 14.47 -18.83
N SER A 840 -61.07 14.96 -18.28
CA SER A 840 -62.40 14.78 -18.85
C SER A 840 -63.19 16.09 -18.87
N ALA A 841 -64.40 16.08 -19.44
CA ALA A 841 -65.26 17.25 -19.41
C ALA A 841 -65.74 17.61 -17.99
N SER A 842 -65.85 16.63 -17.09
CA SER A 842 -66.17 16.82 -15.68
C SER A 842 -64.97 17.24 -14.85
N ASP A 843 -63.77 16.76 -15.20
CA ASP A 843 -62.51 17.17 -14.59
C ASP A 843 -61.51 17.62 -15.66
N PRO A 844 -61.52 18.90 -16.03
CA PRO A 844 -60.75 19.39 -17.17
C PRO A 844 -59.26 19.57 -16.87
N LYS A 845 -58.78 19.38 -15.63
CA LYS A 845 -57.38 19.60 -15.27
C LYS A 845 -56.89 18.61 -14.21
N LEU A 846 -55.95 17.75 -14.61
CA LEU A 846 -55.26 16.83 -13.71
C LEU A 846 -53.82 17.26 -13.47
N TYR A 847 -53.33 17.05 -12.25
CA TYR A 847 -51.95 17.32 -11.87
C TYR A 847 -51.24 16.00 -11.60
N TYR A 848 -50.00 15.86 -12.11
CA TYR A 848 -49.14 14.73 -11.76
C TYR A 848 -47.80 15.22 -11.23
N GLN A 849 -47.27 14.43 -10.30
CA GLN A 849 -45.94 14.55 -9.74
C GLN A 849 -45.20 13.26 -10.10
N ILE A 850 -44.03 13.40 -10.74
CA ILE A 850 -43.25 12.27 -11.24
C ILE A 850 -41.82 12.37 -10.71
N SER A 851 -41.32 11.32 -10.07
CA SER A 851 -39.91 11.23 -9.66
C SER A 851 -39.28 9.91 -10.10
N VAL A 852 -37.95 9.86 -10.12
CA VAL A 852 -37.18 8.69 -10.55
C VAL A 852 -36.13 8.35 -9.48
N SER A 853 -35.98 7.07 -9.17
CA SER A 853 -34.87 6.51 -8.38
C SER A 853 -34.05 5.53 -9.24
N SER A 854 -32.80 5.30 -8.86
CA SER A 854 -31.93 4.29 -9.45
C SER A 854 -31.77 3.08 -8.52
N ASP A 855 -31.59 1.89 -9.09
CA ASP A 855 -31.44 0.64 -8.36
C ASP A 855 -30.17 -0.10 -8.82
N ASP A 856 -29.37 -0.59 -7.87
CA ASP A 856 -28.13 -1.34 -8.13
C ASP A 856 -28.15 -2.79 -7.60
N ASP A 857 -29.34 -3.39 -7.55
CA ASP A 857 -29.65 -4.72 -7.00
C ASP A 857 -29.45 -4.88 -5.47
N ILE A 858 -28.72 -3.97 -4.82
CA ILE A 858 -28.47 -3.96 -3.36
C ILE A 858 -29.27 -2.84 -2.70
N HIS A 859 -29.22 -1.63 -3.26
CA HIS A 859 -29.92 -0.45 -2.74
C HIS A 859 -30.69 0.28 -3.84
N GLU A 860 -31.87 0.77 -3.46
CA GLU A 860 -32.57 1.80 -4.21
C GLU A 860 -32.15 3.18 -3.70
N SER A 861 -31.84 4.10 -4.60
CA SER A 861 -31.54 5.49 -4.23
C SER A 861 -32.77 6.19 -3.64
N ASN A 862 -32.55 7.34 -3.00
CA ASN A 862 -33.63 8.30 -2.81
C ASN A 862 -34.24 8.73 -4.16
N THR A 863 -35.43 9.31 -4.12
CA THR A 863 -36.09 9.84 -5.32
C THR A 863 -35.54 11.20 -5.71
N SER A 864 -35.52 11.46 -7.02
CA SER A 864 -35.22 12.77 -7.58
C SER A 864 -36.20 13.83 -7.10
N THR A 865 -35.83 15.11 -7.29
CA THR A 865 -36.83 16.19 -7.23
C THR A 865 -37.95 15.92 -8.25
N PRO A 866 -39.22 16.01 -7.86
CA PRO A 866 -40.32 15.62 -8.74
C PRO A 866 -40.57 16.64 -9.85
N ALA A 867 -40.89 16.14 -11.05
CA ALA A 867 -41.41 16.92 -12.15
C ALA A 867 -42.93 17.07 -12.01
N SER A 868 -43.40 18.32 -11.88
CA SER A 868 -44.83 18.64 -11.80
C SER A 868 -45.40 18.95 -13.17
N ILE A 869 -46.48 18.29 -13.56
CA ILE A 869 -47.15 18.50 -14.85
C ILE A 869 -48.65 18.71 -14.69
N VAL A 870 -49.25 19.39 -15.67
CA VAL A 870 -50.69 19.63 -15.75
C VAL A 870 -51.21 19.02 -17.04
N ALA A 871 -52.09 18.03 -16.95
CA ALA A 871 -52.86 17.52 -18.07
C ALA A 871 -54.19 18.28 -18.16
N VAL A 872 -54.59 18.66 -19.37
CA VAL A 872 -55.78 19.48 -19.59
C VAL A 872 -56.68 18.79 -20.59
N TYR A 873 -57.97 18.69 -20.28
CA TYR A 873 -58.96 18.18 -21.23
C TYR A 873 -59.10 19.14 -22.39
N ARG A 874 -58.76 18.68 -23.60
CA ARG A 874 -58.90 19.45 -24.82
C ARG A 874 -60.07 18.89 -25.62
N LYS A 875 -60.93 19.79 -26.11
CA LYS A 875 -61.89 19.48 -27.14
C LYS A 875 -61.72 20.48 -28.27
N PRO A 876 -61.38 20.04 -29.49
CA PRO A 876 -61.35 20.93 -30.64
C PRO A 876 -62.69 21.65 -30.76
N PRO A 877 -62.72 22.98 -30.99
CA PRO A 877 -63.98 23.67 -31.24
C PRO A 877 -64.67 23.01 -32.45
N PRO A 878 -66.01 22.88 -32.45
CA PRO A 878 -66.73 22.34 -33.58
C PRO A 878 -66.32 23.11 -34.83
N LEU A 879 -66.01 22.38 -35.91
CA LEU A 879 -65.70 23.00 -37.19
C LEU A 879 -66.83 24.00 -37.52
N PRO A 880 -66.52 25.26 -37.83
CA PRO A 880 -67.54 26.21 -38.24
C PRO A 880 -68.35 25.61 -39.38
N ALA A 881 -69.68 25.74 -39.34
CA ALA A 881 -70.54 25.27 -40.41
C ALA A 881 -70.04 25.85 -41.74
N ARG A 882 -69.84 24.99 -42.75
CA ARG A 882 -69.45 25.47 -44.08
C ARG A 882 -70.58 26.37 -44.59
N PRO A 883 -70.29 27.60 -45.06
CA PRO A 883 -71.32 28.46 -45.61
C PRO A 883 -71.97 27.78 -46.83
N GLU A 884 -73.31 27.71 -46.84
CA GLU A 884 -74.03 27.32 -48.04
C GLU A 884 -73.97 28.45 -49.06
N LEU A 885 -73.39 28.17 -50.23
CA LEU A 885 -73.28 29.13 -51.31
C LEU A 885 -74.51 29.00 -52.21
N SER A 886 -75.24 30.09 -52.40
CA SER A 886 -76.37 30.16 -53.34
C SER A 886 -75.98 29.99 -54.81
N SER A 887 -74.70 30.21 -55.15
CA SER A 887 -74.12 29.91 -56.46
C SER A 887 -72.62 29.64 -56.36
N THR A 888 -72.15 28.61 -57.06
CA THR A 888 -70.73 28.24 -57.21
C THR A 888 -70.07 28.82 -58.46
N PHE A 889 -70.85 29.46 -59.35
CA PHE A 889 -70.36 29.97 -60.63
C PHE A 889 -70.66 31.46 -60.81
N ALA A 890 -69.72 32.16 -61.43
CA ALA A 890 -69.97 33.51 -61.94
C ALA A 890 -70.89 33.42 -63.17
N SER A 891 -71.59 34.51 -63.46
CA SER A 891 -72.31 34.69 -64.71
C SER A 891 -71.37 34.50 -65.91
N PHE A 892 -71.94 34.11 -67.06
CA PHE A 892 -71.20 34.14 -68.32
C PHE A 892 -70.63 35.56 -68.55
N PRO A 893 -69.41 35.69 -69.09
CA PRO A 893 -68.81 37.00 -69.34
C PRO A 893 -69.72 37.86 -70.23
N ASP A 894 -69.86 39.13 -69.86
CA ASP A 894 -70.53 40.11 -70.71
C ASP A 894 -69.71 40.41 -71.99
N VAL A 895 -70.24 41.28 -72.85
CA VAL A 895 -69.57 41.71 -74.10
C VAL A 895 -68.23 42.42 -73.88
N HIS A 896 -67.90 42.79 -72.64
CA HIS A 896 -66.63 43.39 -72.23
C HIS A 896 -65.72 42.39 -71.51
N GLY A 897 -66.07 41.10 -71.49
CA GLY A 897 -65.29 40.04 -70.84
C GLY A 897 -65.40 40.03 -69.31
N LYS A 898 -66.37 40.74 -68.71
CA LYS A 898 -66.56 40.79 -67.27
C LYS A 898 -67.62 39.78 -66.83
N SER A 899 -67.25 38.92 -65.88
CA SER A 899 -68.16 38.00 -65.18
C SER A 899 -68.48 38.54 -63.79
N SER A 900 -69.74 38.53 -63.37
CA SER A 900 -70.16 38.90 -62.02
C SER A 900 -70.68 37.68 -61.24
N ALA A 901 -70.41 37.63 -59.93
CA ALA A 901 -70.98 36.63 -59.03
C ALA A 901 -71.49 37.35 -57.78
N THR A 902 -72.73 37.06 -57.38
CA THR A 902 -73.26 37.45 -56.08
C THR A 902 -73.23 36.23 -55.19
N ILE A 903 -72.51 36.32 -54.08
CA ILE A 903 -72.43 35.26 -53.09
C ILE A 903 -73.25 35.69 -51.89
N THR A 904 -74.19 34.84 -51.49
CA THR A 904 -75.00 35.01 -50.27
C THR A 904 -74.71 33.85 -49.34
N TRP A 905 -74.50 34.11 -48.05
CA TRP A 905 -74.28 33.10 -47.00
C TRP A 905 -75.05 33.50 -45.74
N THR A 906 -75.33 32.54 -44.86
CA THR A 906 -76.01 32.75 -43.57
C THR A 906 -75.05 33.32 -42.52
N ALA A 907 -75.55 34.17 -41.61
CA ALA A 907 -74.76 35.12 -40.80
C ALA A 907 -74.07 34.53 -39.53
N ASP A 908 -73.69 33.26 -39.54
CA ASP A 908 -73.23 32.58 -38.30
C ASP A 908 -71.71 32.67 -38.03
N ALA A 909 -70.94 33.41 -38.85
CA ALA A 909 -69.51 33.63 -38.61
C ALA A 909 -69.15 35.11 -38.46
N HIS A 910 -68.15 35.41 -37.62
CA HIS A 910 -67.68 36.78 -37.35
C HIS A 910 -66.99 37.45 -38.56
N ALA A 911 -66.45 36.67 -39.50
CA ALA A 911 -65.85 37.17 -40.74
C ALA A 911 -65.78 36.05 -41.80
N TYR A 912 -65.83 36.42 -43.08
CA TYR A 912 -65.69 35.50 -44.21
C TYR A 912 -64.52 35.94 -45.10
N SER A 913 -63.67 35.00 -45.51
CA SER A 913 -62.67 35.20 -46.55
C SER A 913 -63.19 34.62 -47.85
N VAL A 914 -63.26 35.45 -48.91
CA VAL A 914 -63.73 35.03 -50.24
C VAL A 914 -62.54 34.98 -51.17
N SER A 915 -62.17 33.76 -51.59
CA SER A 915 -61.08 33.53 -52.55
C SER A 915 -61.64 32.94 -53.84
N ARG A 916 -61.26 33.48 -55.00
CA ARG A 916 -61.64 32.94 -56.31
C ARG A 916 -60.71 31.78 -56.65
N SER A 917 -61.25 30.68 -57.19
CA SER A 917 -60.50 29.45 -57.54
C SER A 917 -59.46 29.62 -58.66
N VAL A 918 -59.34 30.81 -59.27
CA VAL A 918 -58.25 31.15 -60.19
C VAL A 918 -57.07 31.81 -59.48
N ASP A 919 -57.26 32.32 -58.25
CA ASP A 919 -56.23 32.97 -57.44
C ASP A 919 -55.45 31.96 -56.57
N THR A 920 -55.97 30.74 -56.39
CA THR A 920 -55.40 29.72 -55.48
C THR A 920 -54.26 28.88 -56.07
N ARG A 921 -53.93 29.02 -57.37
CA ARG A 921 -52.69 28.42 -57.89
C ARG A 921 -51.41 29.12 -57.38
N LEU A 922 -51.52 30.30 -56.78
CA LEU A 922 -50.38 31.01 -56.18
C LEU A 922 -49.99 30.52 -54.77
N PHE A 923 -50.84 29.75 -54.08
CA PHE A 923 -50.59 29.30 -52.69
C PHE A 923 -50.23 27.81 -52.56
N GLN A 924 -49.98 27.10 -53.65
CA GLN A 924 -49.46 25.71 -53.64
C GLN A 924 -47.93 25.61 -53.77
N ILE A 925 -47.18 26.72 -53.63
CA ILE A 925 -45.71 26.72 -53.68
C ILE A 925 -45.04 26.91 -52.31
N ASP A 926 -45.79 27.03 -51.21
CA ASP A 926 -45.21 26.95 -49.85
C ASP A 926 -46.04 26.02 -48.95
N ARG A 927 -45.77 24.71 -49.05
CA ARG A 927 -45.85 23.73 -47.96
C ARG A 927 -44.93 22.55 -48.25
#